data_AF-A0A088RPI8-F1
#
_entry.id   AF-A0A088RPI8-F1
#
_cell.length_a   1.000
_cell.length_b   1.000
_cell.length_c   1.000
_cell.angle_alpha   90.00
_cell.angle_beta   90.00
_cell.angle_gamma   90.00
#
_symmetry.space_group_name_H-M   'P 1'
#
loop_
_entity.id
_entity.type
_entity.pdbx_description
1 polymer ?
#
loop_
_entity_poly.entity_id
_entity_poly.type
_entity_poly.pdbx_seq_one_letter_code
_entity_poly.pdbx_strand_id
1 'polypeptide(L)'
;MSYIPLEGSVVSYEFLDAHKEWLWAVGTVTRCDDRVCVIKQWVGATVDETMVTKLESEAASSKAEAKAYQERLLAIRGNINSQDSRTSKEERERTSQELSECLALIGKHRNHSRSLLADLERIKGSSVMQVKCQHFAPASSSITVLCSSVLRVISQTTVPFLLLSSEEVDSMEEVIQSRNQLNSELHKLRAAVEAANIENDDLHNQLRHLAEQLKCMENVSTPIGISDGVESGSVFSEKLKEHQHLDLLSAWDKNAASVVTDHTITFPWVDGDTLLHHKPEETKSVFIAEAAFACCAPIQCVSNLKMAARGKHLSAEFSVSHPATLTTKEINQRLSSYPFPSMHGLHEDPLGAKTGLDKAIERLEHALGIPEGKHEGLCFDEFMENMPDTTFSSDKDAYESEIGDLLMLLDKLNNENRSLQYTLDKSAIELKKQLAASQRDQDALHTEVAQLRHIVAKLKDLAEQQEKQLEEHRLQKQRAEQTRFRHHLALLEDPARNSEYAVTIDEYRRQKEAADNLQAAVIEQKAKTDEMHQLLKDYELQCTQATDQLSELKEALAVKKEETNQNLRAIESELMDTLIQLKAAEAYAQVILQLNTKQKEELTAFRQKRIKALAQREASGCLPSSASSKITESAQHHPISPAEITREPLYAVTLEEYRDRDAAVG
;
A
#
# COMPACT_ATOMS: atom_id res chain seq x y z
N MET A 1 -7.96 -6.52 28.40
CA MET A 1 -9.20 -7.24 28.72
C MET A 1 -8.88 -8.22 29.82
N SER A 2 -9.54 -8.07 30.97
CA SER A 2 -9.52 -9.07 32.04
C SER A 2 -9.93 -10.43 31.44
N TYR A 3 -9.04 -11.43 31.54
CA TYR A 3 -9.35 -12.81 31.17
C TYR A 3 -10.51 -13.26 32.04
N ILE A 4 -11.72 -13.29 31.48
CA ILE A 4 -12.84 -13.95 32.13
C ILE A 4 -12.51 -15.44 32.11
N PRO A 5 -12.43 -16.13 33.25
CA PRO A 5 -12.16 -17.56 33.27
C PRO A 5 -13.29 -18.28 32.54
N LEU A 6 -12.96 -18.87 31.39
CA LEU A 6 -13.92 -19.64 30.59
C LEU A 6 -14.27 -20.97 31.24
N GLU A 7 -13.45 -21.46 32.18
CA GLU A 7 -13.69 -22.71 32.89
C GLU A 7 -15.03 -22.69 33.64
N GLY A 8 -15.85 -23.72 33.41
CA GLY A 8 -17.21 -23.82 33.95
C GLY A 8 -18.27 -23.10 33.13
N SER A 9 -17.90 -22.29 32.13
CA SER A 9 -18.86 -21.60 31.26
C SER A 9 -19.42 -22.54 30.19
N VAL A 10 -20.69 -22.32 29.82
CA VAL A 10 -21.34 -22.92 28.65
C VAL A 10 -21.06 -22.03 27.44
N VAL A 11 -20.47 -22.59 26.40
CA VAL A 11 -20.05 -21.87 25.21
C VAL A 11 -20.55 -22.54 23.94
N SER A 12 -20.78 -21.74 22.91
CA SER A 12 -20.85 -22.25 21.54
C SER A 12 -19.46 -22.28 20.93
N TYR A 13 -19.18 -23.33 20.16
CA TYR A 13 -17.91 -23.50 19.49
C TYR A 13 -18.11 -24.09 18.10
N GLU A 14 -17.21 -23.73 17.19
CA GLU A 14 -17.09 -24.37 15.88
C GLU A 14 -16.12 -25.55 15.94
N PHE A 15 -16.34 -26.54 15.10
CA PHE A 15 -15.44 -27.66 14.92
C PHE A 15 -15.54 -28.18 13.49
N LEU A 16 -14.47 -28.81 13.03
CA LEU A 16 -14.43 -29.46 11.72
C LEU A 16 -14.90 -30.90 11.88
N ASP A 17 -15.95 -31.28 11.15
CA ASP A 17 -16.45 -32.65 11.14
C ASP A 17 -15.56 -33.57 10.27
N ALA A 18 -15.76 -34.89 10.36
CA ALA A 18 -15.08 -35.91 9.57
C ALA A 18 -15.18 -35.66 8.05
N HIS A 19 -16.24 -35.00 7.60
CA HIS A 19 -16.46 -34.60 6.20
C HIS A 19 -15.73 -33.30 5.79
N LYS A 20 -14.93 -32.71 6.68
CA LYS A 20 -14.25 -31.42 6.49
C LYS A 20 -15.19 -30.24 6.32
N GLU A 21 -16.38 -30.33 6.91
CA GLU A 21 -17.33 -29.23 6.98
C GLU A 21 -17.24 -28.56 8.36
N TRP A 22 -17.27 -27.22 8.36
CA TRP A 22 -17.32 -26.45 9.59
C TRP A 22 -18.73 -26.48 10.16
N LEU A 23 -18.87 -27.12 11.31
CA LEU A 23 -20.11 -27.18 12.08
C LEU A 23 -19.93 -26.43 13.40
N TRP A 24 -21.03 -26.26 14.12
CA TRP A 24 -21.00 -25.72 15.47
C TRP A 24 -21.80 -26.58 16.43
N ALA A 25 -21.43 -26.49 17.71
CA ALA A 25 -22.13 -27.13 18.80
C ALA A 25 -22.02 -26.28 20.08
N VAL A 26 -22.72 -26.73 21.12
CA VAL A 26 -22.64 -26.16 22.46
C VAL A 26 -21.91 -27.14 23.37
N GLY A 27 -21.16 -26.60 24.33
CA GLY A 27 -20.59 -27.42 25.38
C GLY A 27 -20.13 -26.64 26.60
N THR A 28 -19.74 -27.36 27.64
CA THR A 28 -19.15 -26.78 28.85
C THR A 28 -17.65 -26.83 28.80
N VAL A 29 -17.00 -25.70 29.01
CA VAL A 29 -15.54 -25.64 29.08
C VAL A 29 -15.09 -26.27 30.40
N THR A 30 -14.39 -27.39 30.30
CA THR A 30 -13.87 -28.14 31.47
C THR A 30 -12.47 -27.72 31.84
N ARG A 31 -11.65 -27.37 30.84
CA ARG A 31 -10.31 -26.84 31.01
C ARG A 31 -10.03 -25.85 29.90
N CYS A 32 -9.44 -24.71 30.25
CA CYS A 32 -9.09 -23.67 29.28
C CYS A 32 -7.63 -23.29 29.44
N ASP A 33 -6.80 -23.57 28.43
CA ASP A 33 -5.43 -23.08 28.32
C ASP A 33 -5.38 -21.84 27.42
N ASP A 34 -4.21 -21.19 27.27
CA ASP A 34 -4.06 -19.98 26.44
C ASP A 34 -4.35 -20.19 24.94
N ARG A 35 -4.36 -21.44 24.46
CA ARG A 35 -4.55 -21.79 23.05
C ARG A 35 -5.68 -22.79 22.81
N VAL A 36 -5.91 -23.71 23.74
CA VAL A 36 -6.81 -24.84 23.56
C VAL A 36 -7.81 -24.91 24.70
N CYS A 37 -9.04 -25.19 24.34
CA CYS A 37 -10.19 -25.29 25.21
C CYS A 37 -10.72 -26.73 25.14
N VAL A 38 -10.79 -27.42 26.28
CA VAL A 38 -11.38 -28.76 26.39
C VAL A 38 -12.85 -28.61 26.74
N ILE A 39 -13.72 -28.93 25.78
CA ILE A 39 -15.16 -28.71 25.88
C ILE A 39 -15.85 -30.07 26.02
N LYS A 40 -16.64 -30.23 27.08
CA LYS A 40 -17.58 -31.34 27.21
C LYS A 40 -18.79 -31.04 26.35
N GLN A 41 -18.99 -31.83 25.29
CA GLN A 41 -19.98 -31.56 24.27
C GLN A 41 -21.39 -31.74 24.82
N TRP A 42 -22.34 -31.01 24.27
CA TRP A 42 -23.77 -31.19 24.56
C TRP A 42 -24.45 -31.76 23.33
N VAL A 43 -25.38 -32.69 23.53
CA VAL A 43 -26.16 -33.27 22.44
C VAL A 43 -27.38 -32.40 22.18
N GLY A 44 -27.54 -31.98 20.92
CA GLY A 44 -28.74 -31.32 20.43
C GLY A 44 -29.88 -32.32 20.21
N ALA A 45 -31.08 -32.00 20.68
CA ALA A 45 -32.31 -32.74 20.40
C ALA A 45 -33.29 -31.88 19.58
N THR A 46 -33.98 -32.50 18.63
CA THR A 46 -35.02 -31.86 17.81
C THR A 46 -36.33 -31.68 18.58
N VAL A 47 -37.20 -30.81 18.06
CA VAL A 47 -38.43 -30.34 18.73
C VAL A 47 -39.46 -31.45 18.93
N ASP A 48 -39.73 -31.79 20.20
CA ASP A 48 -40.79 -32.72 20.65
C ASP A 48 -41.90 -32.00 21.44
N GLU A 49 -43.05 -32.65 21.68
CA GLU A 49 -44.16 -32.12 22.51
C GLU A 49 -43.72 -31.73 23.94
N THR A 50 -42.71 -32.44 24.48
CA THR A 50 -42.12 -32.11 25.79
C THR A 50 -41.34 -30.79 25.78
N MET A 51 -40.88 -30.33 24.60
CA MET A 51 -40.11 -29.09 24.42
C MET A 51 -40.99 -27.84 24.51
N VAL A 52 -42.29 -27.92 24.19
CA VAL A 52 -43.25 -26.81 24.35
C VAL A 52 -43.32 -26.34 25.80
N THR A 53 -43.41 -27.28 26.75
CA THR A 53 -43.44 -26.95 28.18
C THR A 53 -42.13 -26.34 28.68
N LYS A 54 -40.99 -26.82 28.16
CA LYS A 54 -39.65 -26.28 28.46
C LYS A 54 -39.51 -24.86 27.91
N LEU A 55 -39.93 -24.63 26.67
CA LEU A 55 -39.95 -23.32 26.02
C LEU A 55 -40.80 -22.31 26.80
N GLU A 56 -41.99 -22.70 27.26
CA GLU A 56 -42.85 -21.84 28.09
C GLU A 56 -42.19 -21.50 29.42
N SER A 57 -41.54 -22.48 30.07
CA SER A 57 -40.82 -22.26 31.32
C SER A 57 -39.60 -21.35 31.16
N GLU A 58 -38.85 -21.49 30.07
CA GLU A 58 -37.66 -20.69 29.78
C GLU A 58 -38.04 -19.27 29.37
N ALA A 59 -39.07 -19.10 28.55
CA ALA A 59 -39.61 -17.79 28.20
C ALA A 59 -40.10 -17.02 29.45
N ALA A 60 -40.73 -17.73 30.41
CA ALA A 60 -41.14 -17.16 31.69
C ALA A 60 -39.95 -16.82 32.58
N SER A 61 -38.94 -17.70 32.66
CA SER A 61 -37.69 -17.47 33.39
C SER A 61 -36.95 -16.24 32.87
N SER A 62 -36.71 -16.18 31.56
CA SER A 62 -36.06 -15.04 30.90
C SER A 62 -36.83 -13.74 31.09
N LYS A 63 -38.17 -13.78 31.07
CA LYS A 63 -39.02 -12.62 31.39
C LYS A 63 -38.89 -12.18 32.86
N ALA A 64 -38.75 -13.13 33.79
CA ALA A 64 -38.53 -12.85 35.20
C ALA A 64 -37.13 -12.24 35.45
N GLU A 65 -36.09 -12.75 34.77
CA GLU A 65 -34.74 -12.18 34.82
C GLU A 65 -34.70 -10.75 34.27
N ALA A 66 -35.36 -10.50 33.14
CA ALA A 66 -35.51 -9.14 32.61
C ALA A 66 -36.18 -8.19 33.61
N LYS A 67 -37.17 -8.69 34.37
CA LYS A 67 -37.83 -7.92 35.43
C LYS A 67 -36.91 -7.68 36.62
N ALA A 68 -36.12 -8.67 37.03
CA ALA A 68 -35.14 -8.53 38.11
C ALA A 68 -34.06 -7.49 37.77
N TYR A 69 -33.53 -7.49 36.53
CA TYR A 69 -32.61 -6.45 36.07
C TYR A 69 -33.27 -5.08 35.96
N GLN A 70 -34.55 -5.02 35.60
CA GLN A 70 -35.32 -3.77 35.60
C GLN A 70 -35.51 -3.23 37.03
N GLU A 71 -35.75 -4.08 38.01
CA GLU A 71 -35.79 -3.70 39.44
C GLU A 71 -34.42 -3.24 39.94
N ARG A 72 -33.33 -3.92 39.54
CA ARG A 72 -31.95 -3.50 39.81
C ARG A 72 -31.63 -2.14 39.18
N LEU A 73 -32.08 -1.88 37.96
CA LEU A 73 -31.93 -0.59 37.29
C LEU A 73 -32.66 0.53 38.04
N LEU A 74 -33.85 0.26 38.56
CA LEU A 74 -34.59 1.20 39.42
C LEU A 74 -33.84 1.48 40.74
N ALA A 75 -33.21 0.46 41.34
CA ALA A 75 -32.37 0.62 42.52
C ALA A 75 -31.13 1.48 42.23
N ILE A 76 -30.44 1.24 41.11
CA ILE A 76 -29.28 2.06 40.68
C ILE A 76 -29.70 3.51 40.42
N ARG A 77 -30.85 3.73 39.76
CA ARG A 77 -31.41 5.06 39.56
C ARG A 77 -31.76 5.76 40.88
N GLY A 78 -32.27 5.00 41.85
CA GLY A 78 -32.48 5.48 43.23
C GLY A 78 -31.18 5.92 43.90
N ASN A 79 -30.10 5.13 43.74
CA ASN A 79 -28.78 5.46 44.26
C ASN A 79 -28.19 6.71 43.58
N ILE A 80 -28.39 6.89 42.28
CA ILE A 80 -27.95 8.10 41.56
C ILE A 80 -28.70 9.34 42.05
N ASN A 81 -29.99 9.21 42.37
CA ASN A 81 -30.80 10.32 42.90
C ASN A 81 -30.45 10.67 44.36
N SER A 82 -29.87 9.74 45.13
CA SER A 82 -29.39 9.98 46.50
C SER A 82 -27.91 10.36 46.59
N GLN A 83 -27.19 10.37 45.47
CA GLN A 83 -25.79 10.77 45.40
C GLN A 83 -25.64 12.30 45.48
N ASP A 84 -24.94 12.78 46.51
CA ASP A 84 -24.57 14.20 46.65
C ASP A 84 -23.52 14.64 45.61
N SER A 85 -23.40 15.95 45.41
CA SER A 85 -22.45 16.58 44.47
C SER A 85 -20.97 16.29 44.76
N ARG A 86 -20.64 15.68 45.92
CA ARG A 86 -19.29 15.30 46.36
C ARG A 86 -18.86 13.87 45.98
N THR A 87 -19.70 13.12 45.27
CA THR A 87 -19.36 11.76 44.81
C THR A 87 -18.17 11.74 43.87
N SER A 88 -17.26 10.77 44.08
CA SER A 88 -16.02 10.67 43.31
C SER A 88 -16.30 10.33 41.84
N LYS A 89 -15.42 10.78 40.93
CA LYS A 89 -15.52 10.49 39.49
C LYS A 89 -15.56 8.98 39.22
N GLU A 90 -14.79 8.20 39.97
CA GLU A 90 -14.72 6.74 39.87
C GLU A 90 -16.01 6.03 40.30
N GLU A 91 -16.74 6.57 41.26
CA GLU A 91 -18.06 6.02 41.65
C GLU A 91 -19.13 6.33 40.60
N ARG A 92 -19.08 7.52 39.97
CA ARG A 92 -19.99 7.86 38.86
C ARG A 92 -19.73 7.02 37.62
N GLU A 93 -18.46 6.72 37.34
CA GLU A 93 -18.10 5.85 36.23
C GLU A 93 -18.54 4.40 36.50
N ARG A 94 -18.36 3.90 37.73
CA ARG A 94 -18.88 2.58 38.13
C ARG A 94 -20.41 2.48 38.04
N THR A 95 -21.16 3.46 38.55
CA THR A 95 -22.63 3.44 38.43
C THR A 95 -23.10 3.56 36.98
N SER A 96 -22.39 4.32 36.14
CA SER A 96 -22.65 4.39 34.70
C SER A 96 -22.39 3.05 34.00
N GLN A 97 -21.31 2.34 34.35
CA GLN A 97 -21.02 1.01 33.83
C GLN A 97 -22.10 0.01 34.25
N GLU A 98 -22.48 -0.02 35.54
CA GLU A 98 -23.55 -0.88 36.05
C GLU A 98 -24.91 -0.60 35.38
N LEU A 99 -25.23 0.68 35.11
CA LEU A 99 -26.43 1.05 34.34
C LEU A 99 -26.40 0.49 32.93
N SER A 100 -25.28 0.66 32.22
CA SER A 100 -25.13 0.18 30.84
C SER A 100 -25.24 -1.35 30.76
N GLU A 101 -24.65 -2.06 31.73
CA GLU A 101 -24.72 -3.51 31.84
C GLU A 101 -26.16 -3.97 32.11
N CYS A 102 -26.88 -3.33 33.04
CA CYS A 102 -28.27 -3.64 33.32
C CYS A 102 -29.17 -3.43 32.09
N LEU A 103 -28.99 -2.32 31.35
CA LEU A 103 -29.74 -2.06 30.12
C LEU A 103 -29.48 -3.13 29.05
N ALA A 104 -28.22 -3.53 28.87
CA ALA A 104 -27.83 -4.57 27.93
C ALA A 104 -28.46 -5.93 28.29
N LEU A 105 -28.42 -6.32 29.57
CA LEU A 105 -29.02 -7.57 30.05
C LEU A 105 -30.55 -7.57 29.93
N ILE A 106 -31.22 -6.45 30.25
CA ILE A 106 -32.67 -6.31 30.03
C ILE A 106 -33.01 -6.51 28.55
N GLY A 107 -32.24 -5.90 27.64
CA GLY A 107 -32.40 -6.09 26.21
C GLY A 107 -32.24 -7.57 25.81
N LYS A 108 -31.16 -8.21 26.26
CA LYS A 108 -30.87 -9.63 26.00
C LYS A 108 -32.04 -10.53 26.42
N HIS A 109 -32.46 -10.47 27.68
CA HIS A 109 -33.52 -11.35 28.20
C HIS A 109 -34.90 -11.05 27.57
N ARG A 110 -35.22 -9.79 27.27
CA ARG A 110 -36.47 -9.45 26.55
C ARG A 110 -36.49 -9.95 25.12
N ASN A 111 -35.36 -9.87 24.41
CA ASN A 111 -35.24 -10.38 23.05
C ASN A 111 -35.37 -11.90 23.05
N HIS A 112 -34.62 -12.57 23.92
CA HIS A 112 -34.68 -14.02 24.09
C HIS A 112 -36.11 -14.50 24.41
N SER A 113 -36.78 -13.91 25.40
CA SER A 113 -38.18 -14.23 25.75
C SER A 113 -39.15 -14.02 24.58
N ARG A 114 -39.02 -12.91 23.82
CA ARG A 114 -39.86 -12.68 22.62
C ARG A 114 -39.62 -13.71 21.53
N SER A 115 -38.35 -14.05 21.30
CA SER A 115 -37.92 -15.03 20.31
C SER A 115 -38.48 -16.43 20.63
N LEU A 116 -38.40 -16.86 21.89
CA LEU A 116 -38.98 -18.12 22.36
C LEU A 116 -40.52 -18.15 22.27
N LEU A 117 -41.20 -17.03 22.54
CA LEU A 117 -42.66 -16.95 22.37
C LEU A 117 -43.07 -17.05 20.89
N ALA A 118 -42.32 -16.43 19.98
CA ALA A 118 -42.55 -16.57 18.55
C ALA A 118 -42.30 -18.01 18.06
N ASP A 119 -41.29 -18.69 18.62
CA ASP A 119 -41.05 -20.12 18.36
C ASP A 119 -42.21 -20.98 18.86
N LEU A 120 -42.75 -20.70 20.05
CA LEU A 120 -43.94 -21.38 20.60
C LEU A 120 -45.19 -21.20 19.73
N GLU A 121 -45.43 -19.99 19.22
CA GLU A 121 -46.53 -19.72 18.29
C GLU A 121 -46.39 -20.52 16.99
N ARG A 122 -45.16 -20.61 16.44
CA ARG A 122 -44.87 -21.42 15.25
C ARG A 122 -45.08 -22.91 15.47
N ILE A 123 -44.69 -23.45 16.64
CA ILE A 123 -44.91 -24.87 16.99
C ILE A 123 -46.42 -25.15 17.12
N LYS A 124 -47.19 -24.26 17.74
CA LYS A 124 -48.65 -24.39 17.90
C LYS A 124 -49.42 -24.20 16.58
N GLY A 125 -48.84 -23.46 15.63
CA GLY A 125 -49.44 -23.07 14.35
C GLY A 125 -49.45 -24.13 13.24
N SER A 126 -49.17 -25.39 13.52
CA SER A 126 -49.23 -26.57 12.61
C SER A 126 -47.97 -26.92 11.79
N SER A 127 -46.82 -26.25 11.96
CA SER A 127 -45.59 -26.61 11.22
C SER A 127 -44.33 -26.63 12.10
N VAL A 128 -44.06 -27.77 12.74
CA VAL A 128 -42.82 -28.04 13.50
C VAL A 128 -41.59 -27.99 12.59
N MET A 129 -41.75 -28.24 11.28
CA MET A 129 -40.67 -28.27 10.29
C MET A 129 -40.00 -26.90 10.04
N GLN A 130 -40.60 -25.79 10.49
CA GLN A 130 -40.08 -24.43 10.28
C GLN A 130 -39.40 -23.83 11.52
N VAL A 131 -39.29 -24.56 12.62
CA VAL A 131 -38.74 -24.05 13.88
C VAL A 131 -37.32 -24.57 14.06
N LYS A 132 -36.35 -23.65 14.07
CA LYS A 132 -34.92 -23.95 14.21
C LYS A 132 -34.44 -23.99 15.67
N CYS A 133 -35.32 -23.74 16.63
CA CYS A 133 -34.99 -23.80 18.05
C CYS A 133 -34.34 -25.15 18.44
N GLN A 134 -33.28 -25.10 19.25
CA GLN A 134 -32.51 -26.28 19.65
C GLN A 134 -32.42 -26.42 21.17
N HIS A 135 -32.57 -27.66 21.64
CA HIS A 135 -32.35 -28.04 23.03
C HIS A 135 -31.03 -28.79 23.17
N PHE A 136 -30.19 -28.36 24.10
CA PHE A 136 -28.91 -29.01 24.38
C PHE A 136 -28.90 -29.58 25.80
N ALA A 137 -28.41 -30.81 25.93
CA ALA A 137 -28.17 -31.49 27.20
C ALA A 137 -26.71 -31.98 27.29
N PRO A 138 -26.09 -31.98 28.49
CA PRO A 138 -24.70 -32.39 28.65
C PRO A 138 -24.47 -33.84 28.18
N ALA A 139 -23.53 -34.04 27.25
CA ALA A 139 -23.12 -35.36 26.79
C ALA A 139 -21.95 -35.92 27.62
N SER A 140 -21.61 -37.18 27.42
CA SER A 140 -20.39 -37.78 27.99
C SER A 140 -19.14 -37.56 27.15
N SER A 141 -19.27 -37.06 25.91
CA SER A 141 -18.15 -36.80 25.00
C SER A 141 -17.48 -35.46 25.29
N SER A 142 -16.19 -35.38 25.01
CA SER A 142 -15.39 -34.16 25.10
C SER A 142 -14.57 -33.97 23.84
N ILE A 143 -14.42 -32.72 23.42
CA ILE A 143 -13.62 -32.31 22.27
C ILE A 143 -12.61 -31.24 22.68
N THR A 144 -11.45 -31.29 22.06
CA THR A 144 -10.43 -30.25 22.18
C THR A 144 -10.52 -29.33 20.98
N VAL A 145 -10.84 -28.06 21.21
CA VAL A 145 -10.90 -27.03 20.17
C VAL A 145 -9.94 -25.90 20.48
N LEU A 146 -9.57 -25.13 19.47
CA LEU A 146 -8.83 -23.88 19.71
C LEU A 146 -9.73 -22.92 20.47
N CYS A 147 -9.16 -22.11 21.36
CA CYS A 147 -9.98 -21.11 22.05
C CYS A 147 -10.50 -20.02 21.09
N SER A 148 -9.89 -19.85 19.91
CA SER A 148 -10.42 -19.05 18.78
C SER A 148 -11.61 -19.69 18.07
N SER A 149 -11.88 -20.97 18.32
CA SER A 149 -13.07 -21.68 17.84
C SER A 149 -14.26 -21.51 18.79
N VAL A 150 -14.07 -20.89 19.95
CA VAL A 150 -15.19 -20.48 20.82
C VAL A 150 -15.85 -19.26 20.21
N LEU A 151 -17.11 -19.41 19.79
CA LEU A 151 -17.87 -18.37 19.10
C LEU A 151 -18.50 -17.38 20.10
N ARG A 152 -19.13 -17.90 21.15
CA ARG A 152 -19.84 -17.08 22.15
C ARG A 152 -19.93 -17.81 23.49
N VAL A 153 -19.79 -17.04 24.58
CA VAL A 153 -20.16 -17.50 25.92
C VAL A 153 -21.66 -17.33 26.10
N ILE A 154 -22.37 -18.43 26.30
CA ILE A 154 -23.83 -18.44 26.42
C ILE A 154 -24.23 -18.22 27.88
N SER A 155 -23.60 -18.98 28.79
CA SER A 155 -23.76 -18.86 30.23
C SER A 155 -22.41 -18.95 30.93
N GLN A 156 -22.19 -18.13 31.96
CA GLN A 156 -21.00 -18.19 32.80
C GLN A 156 -21.09 -19.28 33.88
N THR A 157 -22.28 -19.83 34.10
CA THR A 157 -22.53 -20.90 35.07
C THR A 157 -23.04 -22.15 34.37
N THR A 158 -22.66 -23.32 34.91
CA THR A 158 -23.14 -24.61 34.43
C THR A 158 -24.64 -24.74 34.69
N VAL A 159 -25.43 -24.70 33.62
CA VAL A 159 -26.87 -24.99 33.65
C VAL A 159 -27.15 -26.46 33.32
N PRO A 160 -28.23 -27.06 33.83
CA PRO A 160 -28.55 -28.49 33.61
C PRO A 160 -28.97 -28.79 32.17
N PHE A 161 -29.54 -27.81 31.49
CA PHE A 161 -29.87 -27.85 30.08
C PHE A 161 -29.84 -26.42 29.52
N LEU A 162 -29.79 -26.30 28.19
CA LEU A 162 -29.77 -25.03 27.48
C LEU A 162 -30.79 -25.11 26.35
N LEU A 163 -31.45 -23.99 26.11
CA LEU A 163 -32.38 -23.86 25.02
C LEU A 163 -32.05 -22.57 24.25
N LEU A 164 -31.82 -22.71 22.94
CA LEU A 164 -31.50 -21.60 22.05
C LEU A 164 -32.71 -21.30 21.17
N SER A 165 -33.10 -20.04 21.08
CA SER A 165 -34.18 -19.62 20.18
C SER A 165 -33.76 -19.75 18.71
N SER A 166 -34.73 -19.75 17.79
CA SER A 166 -34.42 -19.80 16.34
C SER A 166 -33.53 -18.63 15.91
N GLU A 167 -33.73 -17.43 16.47
CA GLU A 167 -32.93 -16.23 16.18
C GLU A 167 -31.48 -16.36 16.68
N GLU A 168 -31.26 -17.03 17.82
CA GLU A 168 -29.92 -17.29 18.33
C GLU A 168 -29.19 -18.33 17.48
N VAL A 169 -29.91 -19.36 17.02
CA VAL A 169 -29.41 -20.37 16.08
C VAL A 169 -29.04 -19.73 14.74
N ASP A 170 -29.91 -18.89 14.17
CA ASP A 170 -29.65 -18.17 12.92
C ASP A 170 -28.44 -17.22 13.07
N SER A 171 -28.36 -16.47 14.18
CA SER A 171 -27.21 -15.61 14.47
C SER A 171 -25.90 -16.40 14.54
N MET A 172 -25.93 -17.67 14.95
CA MET A 172 -24.74 -18.51 15.00
C MET A 172 -24.38 -19.08 13.61
N GLU A 173 -25.37 -19.49 12.83
CA GLU A 173 -25.18 -19.93 11.44
C GLU A 173 -24.58 -18.80 10.58
N GLU A 174 -25.04 -17.56 10.74
CA GLU A 174 -24.50 -16.38 10.04
C GLU A 174 -23.03 -16.12 10.37
N VAL A 175 -22.63 -16.26 11.64
CA VAL A 175 -21.24 -16.08 12.07
C VAL A 175 -20.33 -17.10 11.39
N ILE A 176 -20.78 -18.35 11.29
CA ILE A 176 -20.02 -19.44 10.66
C ILE A 176 -19.96 -19.25 9.15
N GLN A 177 -21.06 -18.86 8.51
CA GLN A 177 -21.07 -18.54 7.08
C GLN A 177 -20.11 -17.40 6.75
N SER A 178 -20.15 -16.31 7.53
CA SER A 178 -19.25 -15.17 7.38
C SER A 178 -17.79 -15.58 7.55
N ARG A 179 -17.50 -16.43 8.54
CA ARG A 179 -16.15 -16.94 8.79
C ARG A 179 -15.67 -17.88 7.68
N ASN A 180 -16.55 -18.74 7.17
CA ASN A 180 -16.24 -19.62 6.03
C ASN A 180 -15.94 -18.80 4.77
N GLN A 181 -16.71 -17.74 4.52
CA GLN A 181 -16.45 -16.81 3.42
C GLN A 181 -15.09 -16.12 3.60
N LEU A 182 -14.80 -15.59 4.79
CA LEU A 182 -13.51 -14.97 5.09
C LEU A 182 -12.34 -15.95 4.92
N ASN A 183 -12.49 -17.19 5.39
CA ASN A 183 -11.47 -18.24 5.20
C ASN A 183 -11.25 -18.54 3.72
N SER A 184 -12.31 -18.56 2.90
CA SER A 184 -12.20 -18.76 1.45
C SER A 184 -11.41 -17.62 0.77
N GLU A 185 -11.65 -16.37 1.19
CA GLU A 185 -10.92 -15.21 0.67
C GLU A 185 -9.46 -15.21 1.14
N LEU A 186 -9.20 -15.57 2.39
CA LEU A 186 -7.82 -15.74 2.90
C LEU A 186 -7.07 -16.84 2.15
N HIS A 187 -7.73 -17.94 1.79
CA HIS A 187 -7.13 -18.98 0.96
C HIS A 187 -6.78 -18.48 -0.44
N LYS A 188 -7.65 -17.68 -1.08
CA LYS A 188 -7.36 -17.05 -2.37
C LYS A 188 -6.19 -16.08 -2.28
N LEU A 189 -6.17 -15.23 -1.25
CA LEU A 189 -5.10 -14.26 -1.02
C LEU A 189 -3.75 -14.96 -0.79
N ARG A 190 -3.75 -16.04 0.01
CA ARG A 190 -2.53 -16.83 0.26
C ARG A 190 -1.99 -17.41 -1.05
N ALA A 191 -2.85 -17.97 -1.90
CA ALA A 191 -2.42 -18.48 -3.20
C ALA A 191 -1.84 -17.38 -4.11
N ALA A 192 -2.42 -16.18 -4.10
CA ALA A 192 -1.91 -15.04 -4.87
C ALA A 192 -0.54 -14.56 -4.36
N VAL A 193 -0.36 -14.49 -3.04
CA VAL A 193 0.93 -14.12 -2.43
C VAL A 193 2.00 -15.16 -2.72
N GLU A 194 1.67 -16.46 -2.64
CA GLU A 194 2.60 -17.52 -3.02
C GLU A 194 3.03 -17.40 -4.48
N ALA A 195 2.10 -17.11 -5.40
CA ALA A 195 2.43 -16.88 -6.81
C ALA A 195 3.33 -15.65 -7.02
N ALA A 196 3.04 -14.53 -6.35
CA ALA A 196 3.85 -13.30 -6.45
C ALA A 196 5.26 -13.49 -5.87
N ASN A 197 5.42 -14.27 -4.80
CA ASN A 197 6.74 -14.60 -4.26
C ASN A 197 7.57 -15.42 -5.25
N ILE A 198 6.96 -16.39 -5.94
CA ILE A 198 7.63 -17.17 -6.98
C ILE A 198 8.13 -16.26 -8.11
N GLU A 199 7.31 -15.30 -8.55
CA GLU A 199 7.70 -14.33 -9.59
C GLU A 199 8.83 -13.41 -9.11
N ASN A 200 8.77 -12.94 -7.87
CA ASN A 200 9.80 -12.10 -7.29
C ASN A 200 11.15 -12.84 -7.15
N ASP A 201 11.11 -14.12 -6.77
CA ASP A 201 12.30 -14.97 -6.73
C ASP A 201 12.91 -15.16 -8.14
N ASP A 202 12.09 -15.28 -9.18
CA ASP A 202 12.56 -15.36 -10.57
C ASP A 202 13.24 -14.04 -11.00
N LEU A 203 12.62 -12.89 -10.73
CA LEU A 203 13.22 -11.57 -11.01
C LEU A 203 14.55 -11.37 -10.27
N HIS A 204 14.64 -11.79 -9.01
CA HIS A 204 15.90 -11.74 -8.26
C HIS A 204 16.99 -12.62 -8.89
N ASN A 205 16.64 -13.78 -9.45
CA ASN A 205 17.57 -14.63 -10.16
C ASN A 205 18.03 -13.99 -11.49
N GLN A 206 17.13 -13.34 -12.22
CA GLN A 206 17.45 -12.60 -13.44
C GLN A 206 18.41 -11.43 -13.16
N LEU A 207 18.14 -10.63 -12.11
CA LEU A 207 19.03 -9.54 -11.68
C LEU A 207 20.42 -10.03 -11.29
N ARG A 208 20.50 -11.17 -10.59
CA ARG A 208 21.78 -11.79 -10.24
C ARG A 208 22.56 -12.20 -11.49
N HIS A 209 21.89 -12.79 -12.48
CA HIS A 209 22.53 -13.16 -13.73
C HIS A 209 23.08 -11.95 -14.50
N LEU A 210 22.31 -10.86 -14.58
CA LEU A 210 22.77 -9.63 -15.21
C LEU A 210 23.96 -8.99 -14.46
N ALA A 211 23.94 -9.01 -13.13
CA ALA A 211 25.07 -8.53 -12.32
C ALA A 211 26.34 -9.38 -12.54
N GLU A 212 26.21 -10.69 -12.69
CA GLU A 212 27.31 -11.58 -13.04
C GLU A 212 27.86 -11.30 -14.44
N GLN A 213 26.98 -11.02 -15.43
CA GLN A 213 27.40 -10.62 -16.78
C GLN A 213 28.18 -9.31 -16.78
N LEU A 214 27.72 -8.30 -16.03
CA LEU A 214 28.43 -7.02 -15.90
C LEU A 214 29.81 -7.18 -15.26
N LYS A 215 29.91 -8.01 -14.21
CA LYS A 215 31.19 -8.33 -13.56
C LYS A 215 32.15 -9.06 -14.50
N CYS A 216 31.65 -9.91 -15.39
CA CYS A 216 32.45 -10.55 -16.42
C CYS A 216 32.96 -9.54 -17.46
N MET A 217 32.16 -8.54 -17.85
CA MET A 217 32.60 -7.48 -18.77
C MET A 217 33.65 -6.55 -18.16
N GLU A 218 33.55 -6.26 -16.87
CA GLU A 218 34.50 -5.42 -16.14
C GLU A 218 35.91 -6.04 -16.08
N ASN A 219 36.00 -7.38 -16.02
CA ASN A 219 37.26 -8.12 -16.02
C ASN A 219 37.95 -8.24 -17.40
N VAL A 220 37.27 -7.87 -18.50
CA VAL A 220 37.84 -7.91 -19.85
C VAL A 220 38.59 -6.62 -20.20
N SER A 221 38.46 -5.57 -19.38
CA SER A 221 39.14 -4.28 -19.60
C SER A 221 40.56 -4.25 -19.00
N THR A 222 41.47 -5.07 -19.53
CA THR A 222 42.93 -4.80 -19.45
C THR A 222 43.48 -4.58 -20.86
N PRO A 223 44.40 -3.61 -21.07
CA PRO A 223 44.73 -3.16 -22.40
C PRO A 223 45.77 -4.09 -23.03
N ILE A 224 45.35 -4.92 -23.98
CA ILE A 224 46.25 -5.60 -24.92
C ILE A 224 45.98 -5.05 -26.31
N GLY A 225 47.05 -4.57 -26.94
CA GLY A 225 46.99 -3.82 -28.18
C GLY A 225 46.74 -4.65 -29.44
N ILE A 226 46.17 -3.94 -30.42
CA ILE A 226 46.23 -4.11 -31.88
C ILE A 226 45.54 -5.36 -32.46
N SER A 227 44.46 -5.16 -33.23
CA SER A 227 44.49 -5.22 -34.71
C SER A 227 43.08 -5.09 -35.30
N ASP A 228 43.01 -4.41 -36.45
CA ASP A 228 41.87 -4.21 -37.34
C ASP A 228 40.91 -5.39 -37.48
N GLY A 229 39.61 -5.06 -37.60
CA GLY A 229 38.65 -5.96 -38.24
C GLY A 229 37.20 -5.74 -37.86
N VAL A 230 36.50 -4.99 -38.71
CA VAL A 230 35.06 -5.12 -39.03
C VAL A 230 34.05 -4.51 -38.05
N GLU A 231 33.51 -3.39 -38.53
CA GLU A 231 32.16 -2.86 -38.35
C GLU A 231 31.17 -3.72 -37.54
N SER A 232 30.76 -3.20 -36.38
CA SER A 232 29.33 -3.02 -36.10
C SER A 232 29.12 -2.24 -34.80
N GLY A 233 28.38 -1.14 -34.93
CA GLY A 233 27.52 -0.63 -33.87
C GLY A 233 28.19 0.27 -32.83
N SER A 234 28.12 1.59 -33.03
CA SER A 234 27.95 2.47 -31.87
C SER A 234 27.24 3.78 -32.21
N VAL A 235 25.92 3.71 -32.37
CA VAL A 235 25.01 4.86 -32.06
C VAL A 235 25.22 5.32 -30.59
N PHE A 236 25.82 4.46 -29.77
CA PHE A 236 26.18 4.75 -28.38
C PHE A 236 27.42 5.66 -28.22
N SER A 237 28.41 5.60 -29.13
CA SER A 237 29.60 6.44 -29.01
C SER A 237 29.35 7.90 -29.42
N GLU A 238 28.31 8.14 -30.22
CA GLU A 238 27.88 9.49 -30.60
C GLU A 238 27.12 10.16 -29.43
N LYS A 239 26.26 9.41 -28.73
CA LYS A 239 25.63 9.86 -27.47
C LYS A 239 26.61 10.04 -26.30
N LEU A 240 27.71 9.28 -26.27
CA LEU A 240 28.75 9.46 -25.25
C LEU A 240 29.54 10.78 -25.44
N LYS A 241 29.63 11.29 -26.67
CA LYS A 241 30.24 12.60 -26.95
C LYS A 241 29.36 13.76 -26.52
N GLU A 242 28.03 13.63 -26.57
CA GLU A 242 27.11 14.62 -25.99
C GLU A 242 27.27 14.77 -24.47
N HIS A 243 27.64 13.69 -23.77
CA HIS A 243 27.84 13.71 -22.33
C HIS A 243 29.18 14.35 -21.88
N GLN A 244 30.10 14.68 -22.81
CA GLN A 244 31.30 15.46 -22.48
C GLN A 244 31.00 16.95 -22.20
N HIS A 245 29.78 17.43 -22.49
CA HIS A 245 29.36 18.79 -22.13
C HIS A 245 29.01 18.95 -20.63
N LEU A 246 28.78 17.85 -19.90
CA LEU A 246 28.46 17.89 -18.46
C LEU A 246 29.68 18.15 -17.57
N ASP A 247 30.91 17.94 -18.08
CA ASP A 247 32.14 18.24 -17.33
C ASP A 247 32.44 19.75 -17.25
N LEU A 248 31.80 20.58 -18.09
CA LEU A 248 32.01 22.05 -18.10
C LEU A 248 31.27 22.80 -16.99
N LEU A 249 30.27 22.18 -16.34
CA LEU A 249 29.64 22.75 -15.14
C LEU A 249 30.59 22.78 -13.93
N SER A 250 31.63 21.95 -13.93
CA SER A 250 32.70 21.98 -12.92
C SER A 250 33.57 23.25 -12.99
N ALA A 251 33.52 23.99 -14.11
CA ALA A 251 34.34 25.18 -14.34
C ALA A 251 33.71 26.49 -13.80
N TRP A 252 32.41 26.50 -13.44
CA TRP A 252 31.82 27.60 -12.66
C TRP A 252 32.14 27.43 -11.18
N ASP A 253 33.43 27.55 -10.84
CA ASP A 253 33.85 27.65 -9.45
C ASP A 253 33.29 28.94 -8.84
N LYS A 254 32.48 28.80 -7.78
CA LYS A 254 31.84 29.92 -7.07
C LYS A 254 32.86 30.88 -6.43
N ASN A 255 34.13 30.49 -6.37
CA ASN A 255 35.24 31.25 -5.79
C ASN A 255 36.08 32.02 -6.82
N ALA A 256 35.81 31.88 -8.12
CA ALA A 256 36.52 32.62 -9.17
C ALA A 256 35.99 34.06 -9.28
N ALA A 257 36.88 35.02 -9.59
CA ALA A 257 36.48 36.40 -9.86
C ALA A 257 35.49 36.44 -11.04
N SER A 258 34.24 36.84 -10.77
CA SER A 258 33.18 36.91 -11.77
C SER A 258 33.21 38.24 -12.52
N VAL A 259 33.10 38.19 -13.84
CA VAL A 259 32.97 39.34 -14.74
C VAL A 259 31.59 39.27 -15.39
N VAL A 260 30.96 40.44 -15.58
CA VAL A 260 29.67 40.56 -16.26
C VAL A 260 29.91 41.09 -17.66
N THR A 261 29.34 40.43 -18.66
CA THR A 261 29.46 40.82 -20.06
C THR A 261 28.10 40.93 -20.72
N ASP A 262 27.93 41.94 -21.58
CA ASP A 262 26.69 42.20 -22.28
C ASP A 262 26.65 41.52 -23.65
N HIS A 263 25.51 40.93 -23.97
CA HIS A 263 25.27 40.13 -25.16
C HIS A 263 23.95 40.52 -25.82
N THR A 264 23.87 40.34 -27.14
CA THR A 264 22.67 40.63 -27.91
C THR A 264 22.42 39.52 -28.91
N ILE A 265 21.20 38.99 -28.93
CA ILE A 265 20.75 37.98 -29.89
C ILE A 265 19.54 38.53 -30.63
N THR A 266 19.51 38.31 -31.94
CA THR A 266 18.41 38.75 -32.81
C THR A 266 17.77 37.55 -33.50
N PHE A 267 16.49 37.35 -33.27
CA PHE A 267 15.69 36.33 -33.95
C PHE A 267 14.94 36.96 -35.13
N PRO A 268 14.90 36.32 -36.32
CA PRO A 268 14.22 36.83 -37.51
C PRO A 268 12.71 36.56 -37.47
N TRP A 269 12.05 36.99 -36.40
CA TRP A 269 10.62 36.73 -36.16
C TRP A 269 9.79 37.98 -36.40
N VAL A 270 8.83 37.87 -37.33
CA VAL A 270 7.94 38.98 -37.71
C VAL A 270 6.85 39.19 -36.67
N ASP A 271 6.40 38.11 -36.03
CA ASP A 271 5.30 38.11 -35.06
C ASP A 271 5.79 38.16 -33.59
N GLY A 272 7.06 38.56 -33.39
CA GLY A 272 7.66 38.66 -32.06
C GLY A 272 6.97 39.65 -31.13
N ASP A 273 6.29 40.67 -31.68
CA ASP A 273 5.50 41.63 -30.92
C ASP A 273 4.23 40.98 -30.32
N THR A 274 3.55 40.12 -31.10
CA THR A 274 2.38 39.37 -30.64
C THR A 274 2.75 38.40 -29.53
N LEU A 275 3.91 37.74 -29.64
CA LEU A 275 4.41 36.82 -28.61
C LEU A 275 4.73 37.55 -27.30
N LEU A 276 5.45 38.69 -27.38
CA LEU A 276 5.76 39.49 -26.18
C LEU A 276 4.51 40.10 -25.54
N HIS A 277 3.50 40.43 -26.33
CA HIS A 277 2.23 40.95 -25.83
C HIS A 277 1.44 39.85 -25.10
N HIS A 278 1.36 38.63 -25.65
CA HIS A 278 0.51 37.58 -25.06
C HIS A 278 1.20 36.80 -23.91
N LYS A 279 2.51 36.55 -24.03
CA LYS A 279 3.30 35.67 -23.15
C LYS A 279 4.65 36.28 -22.73
N PRO A 280 4.65 37.46 -22.09
CA PRO A 280 5.89 38.15 -21.74
C PRO A 280 6.77 37.37 -20.75
N GLU A 281 6.21 36.75 -19.71
CA GLU A 281 6.99 36.04 -18.68
C GLU A 281 7.47 34.65 -19.14
N GLU A 282 6.63 33.92 -19.86
CA GLU A 282 6.99 32.64 -20.47
C GLU A 282 8.13 32.84 -21.48
N THR A 283 8.06 33.88 -22.32
CA THR A 283 9.13 34.19 -23.30
C THR A 283 10.44 34.55 -22.60
N LYS A 284 10.41 35.35 -21.53
CA LYS A 284 11.61 35.72 -20.76
C LYS A 284 12.23 34.51 -20.06
N SER A 285 11.42 33.72 -19.37
CA SER A 285 11.91 32.57 -18.59
C SER A 285 12.52 31.48 -19.48
N VAL A 286 11.89 31.17 -20.60
CA VAL A 286 12.41 30.23 -21.61
C VAL A 286 13.72 30.74 -22.20
N PHE A 287 13.79 32.02 -22.56
CA PHE A 287 15.03 32.62 -23.07
C PHE A 287 16.17 32.54 -22.05
N ILE A 288 15.92 32.89 -20.78
CA ILE A 288 16.94 32.85 -19.72
C ILE A 288 17.46 31.42 -19.53
N ALA A 289 16.56 30.43 -19.48
CA ALA A 289 16.95 29.03 -19.32
C ALA A 289 17.82 28.53 -20.49
N GLU A 290 17.43 28.85 -21.72
CA GLU A 290 18.17 28.46 -22.92
C GLU A 290 19.47 29.23 -23.11
N ALA A 291 19.51 30.53 -22.80
CA ALA A 291 20.74 31.33 -22.85
C ALA A 291 21.75 30.86 -21.79
N ALA A 292 21.26 30.50 -20.59
CA ALA A 292 22.08 29.90 -19.55
C ALA A 292 22.63 28.55 -20.03
N PHE A 293 21.78 27.67 -20.57
CA PHE A 293 22.19 26.39 -21.13
C PHE A 293 23.22 26.52 -22.27
N ALA A 294 22.99 27.44 -23.21
CA ALA A 294 23.90 27.73 -24.32
C ALA A 294 25.27 28.23 -23.84
N CYS A 295 25.29 29.07 -22.80
CA CYS A 295 26.53 29.51 -22.18
C CYS A 295 27.21 28.40 -21.37
N CYS A 296 26.45 27.34 -21.02
CA CYS A 296 26.61 26.30 -19.99
C CYS A 296 26.38 26.78 -18.54
N ALA A 297 25.98 28.03 -18.33
CA ALA A 297 25.94 28.70 -17.04
C ALA A 297 24.72 28.30 -16.18
N PRO A 298 24.80 28.45 -14.85
CA PRO A 298 23.61 28.45 -14.00
C PRO A 298 22.62 29.55 -14.41
N ILE A 299 21.32 29.28 -14.32
CA ILE A 299 20.23 30.21 -14.71
C ILE A 299 20.38 31.60 -14.07
N GLN A 300 20.79 31.64 -12.80
CA GLN A 300 21.02 32.87 -12.02
C GLN A 300 22.17 33.77 -12.55
N CYS A 301 22.99 33.27 -13.47
CA CYS A 301 24.10 34.03 -14.06
C CYS A 301 23.64 34.91 -15.24
N VAL A 302 22.43 34.71 -15.76
CA VAL A 302 21.84 35.53 -16.82
C VAL A 302 20.95 36.58 -16.18
N SER A 303 21.18 37.85 -16.47
CA SER A 303 20.53 38.99 -15.81
C SER A 303 20.28 40.14 -16.78
N ASN A 304 19.47 41.12 -16.38
CA ASN A 304 19.15 42.33 -17.16
C ASN A 304 18.55 42.06 -18.56
N LEU A 305 17.76 40.99 -18.70
CA LEU A 305 17.12 40.67 -19.97
C LEU A 305 16.11 41.75 -20.37
N LYS A 306 16.32 42.34 -21.55
CA LYS A 306 15.39 43.23 -22.23
C LYS A 306 15.09 42.66 -23.61
N MET A 307 13.84 42.30 -23.82
CA MET A 307 13.36 41.84 -25.12
C MET A 307 12.55 42.95 -25.77
N ALA A 308 12.84 43.21 -27.04
CA ALA A 308 12.13 44.21 -27.83
C ALA A 308 11.91 43.69 -29.24
N ALA A 309 10.68 43.79 -29.74
CA ALA A 309 10.37 43.58 -31.14
C ALA A 309 10.74 44.86 -31.92
N ARG A 310 11.77 44.79 -32.77
CA ARG A 310 12.19 45.89 -33.65
C ARG A 310 11.86 45.52 -35.10
N GLY A 311 10.64 45.81 -35.52
CA GLY A 311 10.16 45.54 -36.88
C GLY A 311 10.05 44.03 -37.14
N LYS A 312 10.84 43.48 -38.09
CA LYS A 312 10.81 42.06 -38.46
C LYS A 312 11.73 41.15 -37.62
N HIS A 313 12.25 41.66 -36.50
CA HIS A 313 13.17 40.92 -35.65
C HIS A 313 12.83 41.12 -34.18
N LEU A 314 13.00 40.06 -33.40
CA LEU A 314 12.96 40.10 -31.94
C LEU A 314 14.40 40.16 -31.43
N SER A 315 14.78 41.25 -30.75
CA SER A 315 16.10 41.41 -30.14
C SER A 315 16.03 41.19 -28.63
N ALA A 316 16.94 40.36 -28.12
CA ALA A 316 17.16 40.13 -26.70
C ALA A 316 18.53 40.67 -26.29
N GLU A 317 18.54 41.67 -25.42
CA GLU A 317 19.73 42.25 -24.79
C GLU A 317 19.83 41.73 -23.36
N PHE A 318 20.96 41.14 -22.96
CA PHE A 318 21.11 40.53 -21.64
C PHE A 318 22.58 40.47 -21.20
N SER A 319 22.80 40.35 -19.90
CA SER A 319 24.14 40.27 -19.30
C SER A 319 24.38 38.87 -18.73
N VAL A 320 25.58 38.31 -18.97
CA VAL A 320 26.00 37.01 -18.44
C VAL A 320 27.15 37.21 -17.44
N SER A 321 26.99 36.66 -16.23
CA SER A 321 28.02 36.63 -15.19
C SER A 321 28.82 35.33 -15.32
N HIS A 322 30.12 35.44 -15.58
CA HIS A 322 30.99 34.29 -15.81
C HIS A 322 32.39 34.48 -15.21
N PRO A 323 33.16 33.40 -14.95
CA PRO A 323 34.52 33.50 -14.46
C PRO A 323 35.41 34.30 -15.43
N ALA A 324 36.36 35.07 -14.89
CA ALA A 324 37.32 35.87 -15.67
C ALA A 324 38.19 35.07 -16.64
N THR A 325 38.17 33.72 -16.57
CA THR A 325 38.85 32.81 -17.50
C THR A 325 38.16 32.72 -18.86
N LEU A 326 36.86 33.05 -18.94
CA LEU A 326 36.10 33.07 -20.18
C LEU A 326 36.07 34.47 -20.77
N THR A 327 36.19 34.58 -22.09
CA THR A 327 36.14 35.86 -22.79
C THR A 327 34.75 36.11 -23.40
N THR A 328 34.41 37.40 -23.59
CA THR A 328 33.19 37.84 -24.28
C THR A 328 33.00 37.17 -25.64
N LYS A 329 34.10 36.93 -26.36
CA LYS A 329 34.09 36.30 -27.70
C LYS A 329 33.68 34.84 -27.66
N GLU A 330 34.12 34.09 -26.65
CA GLU A 330 33.78 32.68 -26.50
C GLU A 330 32.31 32.49 -26.13
N ILE A 331 31.77 33.37 -25.29
CA ILE A 331 30.35 33.35 -24.92
C ILE A 331 29.47 33.72 -26.12
N ASN A 332 29.85 34.77 -26.87
CA ASN A 332 29.16 35.11 -28.12
C ASN A 332 29.22 33.96 -29.14
N GLN A 333 30.34 33.25 -29.23
CA GLN A 333 30.47 32.10 -30.12
C GLN A 333 29.51 30.97 -29.70
N ARG A 334 29.46 30.64 -28.41
CA ARG A 334 28.54 29.61 -27.86
C ARG A 334 27.08 29.97 -28.11
N LEU A 335 26.70 31.21 -27.81
CA LEU A 335 25.35 31.73 -28.07
C LEU A 335 24.99 31.70 -29.55
N SER A 336 25.91 32.07 -30.44
CA SER A 336 25.67 32.04 -31.89
C SER A 336 25.57 30.62 -32.47
N SER A 337 26.20 29.64 -31.83
CA SER A 337 26.16 28.24 -32.25
C SER A 337 24.94 27.46 -31.73
N TYR A 338 24.21 28.02 -30.76
CA TYR A 338 23.09 27.35 -30.12
C TYR A 338 21.76 27.65 -30.86
N PRO A 339 20.93 26.63 -31.15
CA PRO A 339 19.74 26.80 -31.98
C PRO A 339 18.49 27.31 -31.25
N PHE A 340 18.48 27.46 -29.92
CA PHE A 340 17.33 27.94 -29.14
C PHE A 340 15.99 27.21 -29.42
N PRO A 341 15.93 25.87 -29.32
CA PRO A 341 14.75 25.07 -29.65
C PRO A 341 13.50 25.44 -28.86
N SER A 342 13.58 25.75 -27.57
CA SER A 342 12.39 26.05 -26.76
C SER A 342 11.79 27.42 -27.10
N MET A 343 12.63 28.40 -27.39
CA MET A 343 12.23 29.70 -27.93
C MET A 343 11.57 29.56 -29.31
N HIS A 344 12.08 28.66 -30.17
CA HIS A 344 11.41 28.37 -31.45
C HIS A 344 10.04 27.71 -31.27
N GLY A 345 9.92 26.75 -30.33
CA GLY A 345 8.63 26.13 -30.02
C GLY A 345 7.60 27.13 -29.50
N LEU A 346 8.03 28.13 -28.73
CA LEU A 346 7.15 29.20 -28.26
C LEU A 346 6.70 30.14 -29.39
N HIS A 347 7.56 30.37 -30.39
CA HIS A 347 7.22 31.14 -31.58
C HIS A 347 6.26 30.41 -32.54
N GLU A 348 6.26 29.06 -32.57
CA GLU A 348 5.33 28.30 -33.41
C GLU A 348 3.86 28.46 -33.00
N ASP A 349 3.58 28.71 -31.72
CA ASP A 349 2.25 28.97 -31.17
C ASP A 349 2.22 30.21 -30.25
N PRO A 350 2.28 31.44 -30.83
CA PRO A 350 2.41 32.67 -30.06
C PRO A 350 1.14 33.03 -29.26
N LEU A 351 -0.01 32.48 -29.64
CA LEU A 351 -1.31 32.64 -28.96
C LEU A 351 -1.75 31.37 -28.21
N GLY A 352 -0.81 30.46 -27.96
CA GLY A 352 -1.08 29.22 -27.22
C GLY A 352 -1.49 29.48 -25.77
N ALA A 353 -1.92 28.44 -25.06
CA ALA A 353 -2.32 28.57 -23.66
C ALA A 353 -1.19 29.17 -22.79
N LYS A 354 -1.50 30.17 -21.96
CA LYS A 354 -0.55 30.79 -21.02
C LYS A 354 -0.12 29.76 -19.96
N THR A 355 1.17 29.75 -19.63
CA THR A 355 1.72 28.91 -18.55
C THR A 355 2.48 29.76 -17.53
N GLY A 356 2.87 29.18 -16.39
CA GLY A 356 3.67 29.87 -15.38
C GLY A 356 3.04 31.15 -14.83
N LEU A 357 3.84 32.23 -14.79
CA LEU A 357 3.45 33.53 -14.24
C LEU A 357 2.38 34.23 -15.08
N ASP A 358 2.39 34.09 -16.42
CA ASP A 358 1.38 34.68 -17.29
C ASP A 358 -0.02 34.12 -16.98
N LYS A 359 -0.11 32.80 -16.70
CA LYS A 359 -1.36 32.15 -16.25
C LYS A 359 -1.77 32.57 -14.83
N ALA A 360 -0.79 32.84 -13.97
CA ALA A 360 -1.05 33.29 -12.61
C ALA A 360 -1.65 34.71 -12.61
N ILE A 361 -1.14 35.59 -13.47
CA ILE A 361 -1.68 36.94 -13.70
C ILE A 361 -3.13 36.85 -14.17
N GLU A 362 -3.42 36.06 -15.21
CA GLU A 362 -4.78 35.86 -15.74
C GLU A 362 -5.77 35.35 -14.66
N ARG A 363 -5.34 34.41 -13.82
CA ARG A 363 -6.15 33.90 -12.70
C ARG A 363 -6.40 34.97 -11.64
N LEU A 364 -5.41 35.81 -11.34
CA LEU A 364 -5.56 36.90 -10.39
C LEU A 364 -6.50 37.98 -10.94
N GLU A 365 -6.38 38.33 -12.21
CA GLU A 365 -7.32 39.26 -12.88
C GLU A 365 -8.76 38.76 -12.79
N HIS A 366 -9.00 37.48 -13.12
CA HIS A 366 -10.31 36.86 -13.00
C HIS A 366 -10.82 36.84 -11.55
N ALA A 367 -9.96 36.52 -10.58
CA ALA A 367 -10.33 36.50 -9.16
C ALA A 367 -10.69 37.89 -8.60
N LEU A 368 -10.09 38.95 -9.15
CA LEU A 368 -10.30 40.34 -8.75
C LEU A 368 -11.40 41.05 -9.57
N GLY A 369 -12.03 40.36 -10.53
CA GLY A 369 -13.06 40.94 -11.40
C GLY A 369 -12.52 41.99 -12.37
N ILE A 370 -11.21 41.95 -12.66
CA ILE A 370 -10.56 42.80 -13.66
C ILE A 370 -10.85 42.20 -15.05
N PRO A 371 -11.21 43.01 -16.06
CA PRO A 371 -11.47 42.49 -17.40
C PRO A 371 -10.23 41.84 -18.02
N GLU A 372 -10.42 40.67 -18.64
CA GLU A 372 -9.38 39.92 -19.34
C GLU A 372 -8.68 40.81 -20.38
N GLY A 373 -7.35 40.79 -20.37
CA GLY A 373 -6.51 41.54 -21.32
C GLY A 373 -6.09 42.94 -20.86
N LYS A 374 -6.51 43.40 -19.67
CA LYS A 374 -6.14 44.74 -19.17
C LYS A 374 -4.63 44.86 -18.89
N HIS A 375 -4.00 43.82 -18.34
CA HIS A 375 -2.56 43.81 -18.05
C HIS A 375 -1.79 42.91 -19.02
N GLU A 376 -2.34 42.67 -20.21
CA GLU A 376 -1.66 41.88 -21.24
C GLU A 376 -0.44 42.64 -21.77
N GLY A 377 0.69 41.94 -21.94
CA GLY A 377 1.98 42.52 -22.32
C GLY A 377 2.79 43.10 -21.15
N LEU A 378 2.22 43.15 -19.94
CA LEU A 378 2.96 43.56 -18.75
C LEU A 378 3.71 42.38 -18.14
N CYS A 379 4.92 42.66 -17.70
CA CYS A 379 5.70 41.70 -16.93
C CYS A 379 5.21 41.67 -15.48
N PHE A 380 5.50 40.61 -14.72
CA PHE A 380 4.97 40.41 -13.37
C PHE A 380 5.28 41.59 -12.43
N ASP A 381 6.50 42.15 -12.52
CA ASP A 381 6.90 43.32 -11.72
C ASP A 381 6.05 44.56 -12.06
N GLU A 382 5.81 44.80 -13.35
CA GLU A 382 4.99 45.92 -13.84
C GLU A 382 3.50 45.71 -13.53
N PHE A 383 3.03 44.46 -13.52
CA PHE A 383 1.69 44.09 -13.08
C PHE A 383 1.49 44.39 -11.58
N MET A 384 2.45 43.99 -10.75
CA MET A 384 2.39 44.23 -9.30
C MET A 384 2.40 45.72 -8.94
N GLU A 385 3.13 46.55 -9.70
CA GLU A 385 3.09 48.01 -9.54
C GLU A 385 1.77 48.65 -9.97
N ASN A 386 1.07 48.05 -10.95
CA ASN A 386 -0.20 48.55 -11.49
C ASN A 386 -1.44 47.99 -10.78
N MET A 387 -1.25 47.08 -9.83
CA MET A 387 -2.33 46.54 -9.02
C MET A 387 -2.91 47.63 -8.11
N PRO A 388 -4.24 47.81 -8.06
CA PRO A 388 -4.84 48.74 -7.11
C PRO A 388 -4.50 48.30 -5.69
N ASP A 389 -4.14 49.26 -4.82
CA ASP A 389 -3.88 49.04 -3.39
C ASP A 389 -5.09 48.39 -2.72
N THR A 390 -5.15 47.06 -2.75
CA THR A 390 -6.14 46.23 -2.05
C THR A 390 -5.72 46.01 -0.60
N THR A 391 -5.01 46.98 -0.01
CA THR A 391 -4.82 47.04 1.43
C THR A 391 -6.18 47.17 2.10
N PHE A 392 -6.74 46.01 2.41
CA PHE A 392 -7.67 45.67 3.48
C PHE A 392 -8.83 46.64 3.68
N SER A 393 -10.02 46.20 3.26
CA SER A 393 -11.28 46.69 3.82
C SER A 393 -11.15 46.79 5.35
N SER A 394 -11.41 47.97 5.92
CA SER A 394 -11.10 48.34 7.31
C SER A 394 -11.96 47.64 8.38
N ASP A 395 -12.70 46.60 8.04
CA ASP A 395 -13.67 45.95 8.92
C ASP A 395 -13.01 44.85 9.76
N LYS A 396 -12.24 45.30 10.75
CA LYS A 396 -11.48 44.45 11.68
C LYS A 396 -12.35 43.38 12.35
N ASP A 397 -13.62 43.71 12.64
CA ASP A 397 -14.56 42.82 13.32
C ASP A 397 -15.00 41.64 12.43
N ALA A 398 -15.05 41.83 11.11
CA ALA A 398 -15.36 40.74 10.17
C ALA A 398 -14.20 39.73 10.10
N TYR A 399 -12.96 40.23 10.05
CA TYR A 399 -11.77 39.38 10.09
C TYR A 399 -11.64 38.62 11.42
N GLU A 400 -11.89 39.28 12.55
CA GLU A 400 -11.82 38.62 13.86
C GLU A 400 -12.87 37.49 14.00
N SER A 401 -14.08 37.66 13.42
CA SER A 401 -15.12 36.62 13.40
C SER A 401 -14.75 35.45 12.49
N GLU A 402 -14.28 35.70 11.26
CA GLU A 402 -13.89 34.64 10.31
C GLU A 402 -12.69 33.84 10.83
N ILE A 403 -11.72 34.49 11.47
CA ILE A 403 -10.59 33.82 12.12
C ILE A 403 -11.07 32.95 13.28
N GLY A 404 -12.04 33.41 14.07
CA GLY A 404 -12.64 32.63 15.16
C GLY A 404 -13.31 31.34 14.66
N ASP A 405 -14.11 31.45 13.60
CA ASP A 405 -14.79 30.29 13.00
C ASP A 405 -13.81 29.29 12.39
N LEU A 406 -12.75 29.77 11.72
CA LEU A 406 -11.68 28.93 11.20
C LEU A 406 -10.92 28.19 12.30
N LEU A 407 -10.66 28.86 13.44
CA LEU A 407 -10.01 28.22 14.59
C LEU A 407 -10.88 27.15 15.24
N MET A 408 -12.20 27.38 15.34
CA MET A 408 -13.14 26.35 15.81
C MET A 408 -13.20 25.15 14.87
N LEU A 409 -13.22 25.39 13.55
CA LEU A 409 -13.20 24.32 12.57
C LEU A 409 -11.90 23.51 12.67
N LEU A 410 -10.76 24.19 12.83
CA LEU A 410 -9.45 23.56 12.98
C LEU A 410 -9.37 22.71 14.27
N ASP A 411 -9.89 23.19 15.39
CA ASP A 411 -9.94 22.42 16.64
C ASP A 411 -10.82 21.17 16.49
N LYS A 412 -11.98 21.31 15.85
CA LYS A 412 -12.87 20.17 15.56
C LYS A 412 -12.18 19.13 14.69
N LEU A 413 -11.52 19.55 13.61
CA LEU A 413 -10.81 18.66 12.68
C LEU A 413 -9.62 17.98 13.38
N ASN A 414 -8.90 18.70 14.26
CA ASN A 414 -7.84 18.12 15.07
C ASN A 414 -8.35 17.07 16.07
N ASN A 415 -9.50 17.31 16.70
CA ASN A 415 -10.14 16.36 17.60
C ASN A 415 -10.59 15.09 16.85
N GLU A 416 -11.17 15.24 15.67
CA GLU A 416 -11.54 14.13 14.79
C GLU A 416 -10.30 13.33 14.34
N ASN A 417 -9.24 13.99 13.88
CA ASN A 417 -7.97 13.35 13.53
C ASN A 417 -7.37 12.57 14.71
N ARG A 418 -7.43 13.11 15.93
CA ARG A 418 -6.92 12.43 17.12
C ARG A 418 -7.75 11.19 17.48
N SER A 419 -9.07 11.26 17.30
CA SER A 419 -9.98 10.12 17.48
C SER A 419 -9.73 9.03 16.43
N LEU A 420 -9.56 9.43 15.17
CA LEU A 420 -9.24 8.51 14.07
C LEU A 420 -7.88 7.84 14.30
N GLN A 421 -6.87 8.60 14.71
CA GLN A 421 -5.55 8.06 15.04
C GLN A 421 -5.63 7.01 16.14
N TYR A 422 -6.37 7.27 17.23
CA TYR A 422 -6.56 6.29 18.29
C TYR A 422 -7.27 5.02 17.80
N THR A 423 -8.25 5.17 16.91
CA THR A 423 -8.99 4.04 16.34
C THR A 423 -8.11 3.21 15.40
N LEU A 424 -7.26 3.87 14.62
CA LEU A 424 -6.28 3.25 13.73
C LEU A 424 -5.17 2.52 14.51
N ASP A 425 -4.66 3.12 15.58
CA ASP A 425 -3.65 2.48 16.42
C ASP A 425 -4.23 1.23 17.11
N LYS A 426 -5.48 1.32 17.59
CA LYS A 426 -6.19 0.18 18.19
C LYS A 426 -6.39 -0.95 17.18
N SER A 427 -6.81 -0.64 15.95
CA SER A 427 -6.99 -1.67 14.92
C SER A 427 -5.66 -2.26 14.46
N ALA A 428 -4.59 -1.45 14.35
CA ALA A 428 -3.26 -1.92 14.00
C ALA A 428 -2.68 -2.87 15.06
N ILE A 429 -2.90 -2.60 16.35
CA ILE A 429 -2.50 -3.52 17.43
C ILE A 429 -3.26 -4.84 17.35
N GLU A 430 -4.58 -4.79 17.09
CA GLU A 430 -5.38 -6.01 16.97
C GLU A 430 -4.96 -6.83 15.74
N LEU A 431 -4.67 -6.19 14.60
CA LEU A 431 -4.14 -6.85 13.40
C LEU A 431 -2.79 -7.52 13.67
N LYS A 432 -1.86 -6.85 14.37
CA LYS A 432 -0.58 -7.45 14.78
C LYS A 432 -0.78 -8.68 15.66
N LYS A 433 -1.75 -8.63 16.58
CA LYS A 433 -2.07 -9.75 17.47
C LYS A 433 -2.65 -10.93 16.67
N GLN A 434 -3.55 -10.66 15.72
CA GLN A 434 -4.10 -11.68 14.83
C GLN A 434 -3.03 -12.30 13.94
N LEU A 435 -2.12 -11.50 13.38
CA LEU A 435 -0.98 -11.98 12.60
C LEU A 435 -0.09 -12.91 13.42
N ALA A 436 0.27 -12.52 14.65
CA ALA A 436 1.10 -13.34 15.54
C ALA A 436 0.40 -14.64 15.98
N ALA A 437 -0.93 -14.65 16.09
CA ALA A 437 -1.70 -15.86 16.35
C ALA A 437 -1.70 -16.79 15.13
N SER A 438 -1.98 -16.25 13.94
CA SER A 438 -1.97 -17.00 12.67
C SER A 438 -0.60 -17.62 12.38
N GLN A 439 0.49 -16.88 12.65
CA GLN A 439 1.86 -17.40 12.52
C GLN A 439 2.09 -18.63 13.40
N ARG A 440 1.62 -18.60 14.65
CA ARG A 440 1.77 -19.74 15.59
C ARG A 440 0.97 -20.96 15.14
N ASP A 441 -0.21 -20.75 14.55
CA ASP A 441 -1.04 -21.82 14.03
C ASP A 441 -0.41 -22.43 12.77
N GLN A 442 0.19 -21.60 11.90
CA GLN A 442 0.95 -22.06 10.74
C GLN A 442 2.15 -22.91 11.14
N ASP A 443 2.91 -22.49 12.17
CA ASP A 443 4.02 -23.28 12.69
C ASP A 443 3.55 -24.64 13.24
N ALA A 444 2.43 -24.67 13.98
CA ALA A 444 1.84 -25.90 14.50
C ALA A 444 1.41 -26.85 13.36
N LEU A 445 0.70 -26.33 12.35
CA LEU A 445 0.33 -27.10 11.15
C LEU A 445 1.57 -27.64 10.43
N HIS A 446 2.64 -26.84 10.33
CA HIS A 446 3.87 -27.28 9.69
C HIS A 446 4.52 -28.45 10.45
N THR A 447 4.44 -28.45 11.79
CA THR A 447 4.88 -29.60 12.60
C THR A 447 4.01 -30.85 12.38
N GLU A 448 2.69 -30.69 12.25
CA GLU A 448 1.77 -31.81 12.03
C GLU A 448 1.91 -32.40 10.62
N VAL A 449 2.08 -31.55 9.60
CA VAL A 449 2.41 -31.98 8.23
C VAL A 449 3.72 -32.76 8.20
N ALA A 450 4.73 -32.34 8.97
CA ALA A 450 5.97 -33.10 9.11
C ALA A 450 5.74 -34.48 9.77
N GLN A 451 4.89 -34.56 10.79
CA GLN A 451 4.51 -35.84 11.42
C GLN A 451 3.74 -36.76 10.44
N LEU A 452 2.77 -36.22 9.71
CA LEU A 452 2.02 -36.97 8.70
C LEU A 452 2.91 -37.46 7.57
N ARG A 453 3.84 -36.62 7.07
CA ARG A 453 4.85 -37.05 6.08
C ARG A 453 5.70 -38.20 6.61
N HIS A 454 6.07 -38.17 7.89
CA HIS A 454 6.81 -39.26 8.52
C HIS A 454 5.98 -40.56 8.61
N ILE A 455 4.69 -40.47 8.94
CA ILE A 455 3.78 -41.63 8.96
C ILE A 455 3.57 -42.20 7.57
N VAL A 456 3.35 -41.35 6.56
CA VAL A 456 3.19 -41.76 5.15
C VAL A 456 4.46 -42.47 4.66
N ALA A 457 5.64 -41.97 5.01
CA ALA A 457 6.90 -42.65 4.70
C ALA A 457 6.94 -44.07 5.30
N LYS A 458 6.58 -44.22 6.59
CA LYS A 458 6.50 -45.54 7.23
C LYS A 458 5.48 -46.48 6.58
N LEU A 459 4.31 -45.98 6.18
CA LEU A 459 3.30 -46.78 5.49
C LEU A 459 3.79 -47.24 4.12
N LYS A 460 4.52 -46.38 3.40
CA LYS A 460 5.13 -46.71 2.12
C LYS A 460 6.18 -47.82 2.28
N ASP A 461 7.06 -47.72 3.26
CA ASP A 461 8.05 -48.76 3.56
C ASP A 461 7.39 -50.12 3.85
N LEU A 462 6.26 -50.10 4.59
CA LEU A 462 5.51 -51.30 4.94
C LEU A 462 4.80 -51.92 3.73
N ALA A 463 4.28 -51.09 2.82
CA ALA A 463 3.70 -51.53 1.56
C ALA A 463 4.75 -52.17 0.63
N GLU A 464 5.93 -51.55 0.49
CA GLU A 464 7.05 -52.11 -0.27
C GLU A 464 7.51 -53.46 0.31
N GLN A 465 7.47 -53.61 1.64
CA GLN A 465 7.79 -54.87 2.31
C GLN A 465 6.74 -55.97 2.03
N GLN A 466 5.45 -55.64 2.00
CA GLN A 466 4.37 -56.57 1.66
C GLN A 466 4.41 -56.97 0.18
N GLU A 467 4.73 -56.03 -0.72
CA GLU A 467 4.87 -56.30 -2.15
C GLU A 467 5.99 -57.31 -2.42
N LYS A 468 7.15 -57.14 -1.78
CA LYS A 468 8.24 -58.14 -1.85
C LYS A 468 7.79 -59.54 -1.40
N GLN A 469 7.03 -59.66 -0.33
CA GLN A 469 6.51 -60.96 0.14
C GLN A 469 5.55 -61.60 -0.87
N LEU A 470 4.69 -60.79 -1.51
CA LEU A 470 3.78 -61.27 -2.56
C LEU A 470 4.53 -61.76 -3.81
N GLU A 471 5.58 -61.05 -4.21
CA GLU A 471 6.44 -61.46 -5.32
C GLU A 471 7.13 -62.80 -5.03
N GLU A 472 7.66 -62.99 -3.81
CA GLU A 472 8.25 -64.27 -3.39
C GLU A 472 7.24 -65.43 -3.47
N HIS A 473 6.01 -65.21 -3.00
CA HIS A 473 4.94 -66.21 -3.10
C HIS A 473 4.54 -66.51 -4.55
N ARG A 474 4.44 -65.49 -5.42
CA ARG A 474 4.14 -65.67 -6.85
C ARG A 474 5.22 -66.52 -7.53
N LEU A 475 6.50 -66.23 -7.26
CA LEU A 475 7.61 -67.00 -7.81
C LEU A 475 7.59 -68.46 -7.35
N GLN A 476 7.25 -68.70 -6.08
CA GLN A 476 7.09 -70.05 -5.54
C GLN A 476 5.95 -70.82 -6.23
N LYS A 477 4.81 -70.18 -6.47
CA LYS A 477 3.67 -70.76 -7.20
C LYS A 477 4.04 -71.12 -8.65
N GLN A 478 4.73 -70.22 -9.35
CA GLN A 478 5.16 -70.45 -10.73
C GLN A 478 6.08 -71.66 -10.88
N ARG A 479 7.00 -71.87 -9.92
CA ARG A 479 7.88 -73.05 -9.88
C ARG A 479 7.09 -74.36 -9.71
N ALA A 480 6.02 -74.34 -8.91
CA ALA A 480 5.15 -75.51 -8.72
C ALA A 480 4.36 -75.86 -10.00
N GLU A 481 3.86 -74.84 -10.71
CA GLU A 481 3.11 -75.01 -11.95
C GLU A 481 3.98 -75.54 -13.10
N GLN A 482 5.21 -75.03 -13.28
CA GLN A 482 6.16 -75.58 -14.27
C GLN A 482 6.47 -77.06 -14.03
N THR A 483 6.55 -77.46 -12.77
CA THR A 483 6.77 -78.87 -12.40
C THR A 483 5.58 -79.73 -12.84
N ARG A 484 4.34 -79.27 -12.65
CA ARG A 484 3.12 -79.97 -13.12
C ARG A 484 3.05 -80.05 -14.63
N PHE A 485 3.39 -78.98 -15.34
CA PHE A 485 3.30 -78.92 -16.80
C PHE A 485 4.24 -79.93 -17.47
N ARG A 486 5.45 -80.10 -16.92
CA ARG A 486 6.41 -81.12 -17.40
C ARG A 486 5.91 -82.56 -17.27
N HIS A 487 5.03 -82.85 -16.31
CA HIS A 487 4.44 -84.18 -16.15
C HIS A 487 3.30 -84.42 -17.16
N HIS A 488 2.57 -83.39 -17.56
CA HIS A 488 1.43 -83.52 -18.49
C HIS A 488 1.84 -83.68 -19.96
N LEU A 489 3.04 -83.17 -20.33
CA LEU A 489 3.57 -83.28 -21.70
C LEU A 489 4.09 -84.68 -22.10
N ALA A 490 4.18 -85.63 -21.14
CA ALA A 490 4.70 -86.97 -21.41
C ALA A 490 3.64 -87.96 -21.95
N LEU A 491 2.39 -87.55 -22.14
CA LEU A 491 1.25 -88.49 -22.28
C LEU A 491 0.52 -88.48 -23.63
N LEU A 492 0.83 -87.57 -24.58
CA LEU A 492 0.04 -87.46 -25.80
C LEU A 492 0.90 -87.12 -27.02
N GLU A 493 1.46 -88.16 -27.67
CA GLU A 493 1.85 -88.13 -29.07
C GLU A 493 0.85 -89.00 -29.86
N ASP A 494 0.01 -88.37 -30.70
CA ASP A 494 -0.08 -88.66 -32.14
C ASP A 494 -1.22 -87.86 -32.83
N PRO A 495 -0.97 -87.18 -33.97
CA PRO A 495 -1.98 -86.46 -34.74
C PRO A 495 -2.24 -87.09 -36.12
N ALA A 496 -3.49 -87.49 -36.38
CA ALA A 496 -4.01 -87.79 -37.72
C ALA A 496 -5.55 -87.79 -37.63
N ARG A 497 -6.36 -87.17 -38.49
CA ARG A 497 -6.25 -86.80 -39.90
C ARG A 497 -7.43 -85.86 -40.21
N ASN A 498 -7.19 -84.77 -40.95
CA ASN A 498 -8.25 -84.06 -41.67
C ASN A 498 -8.51 -84.77 -43.01
N SER A 499 -9.75 -85.17 -43.27
CA SER A 499 -10.27 -85.58 -44.58
C SER A 499 -11.38 -84.61 -44.96
N GLU A 500 -11.41 -84.24 -46.23
CA GLU A 500 -12.24 -83.19 -46.82
C GLU A 500 -13.73 -83.32 -46.49
N TYR A 501 -14.31 -82.14 -46.28
CA TYR A 501 -15.51 -81.81 -45.52
C TYR A 501 -16.75 -81.93 -46.40
N ALA A 502 -17.57 -82.97 -46.19
CA ALA A 502 -18.89 -83.08 -46.82
C ALA A 502 -19.91 -82.48 -45.86
N VAL A 503 -20.58 -81.38 -46.29
CA VAL A 503 -21.48 -80.57 -45.44
C VAL A 503 -22.68 -81.37 -44.96
N THR A 504 -22.47 -82.12 -43.90
CA THR A 504 -23.51 -82.79 -43.10
C THR A 504 -24.48 -81.75 -42.52
N ILE A 505 -25.67 -82.15 -42.07
CA ILE A 505 -26.60 -81.22 -41.40
C ILE A 505 -25.93 -80.52 -40.20
N ASP A 506 -24.99 -81.21 -39.54
CA ASP A 506 -24.19 -80.66 -38.45
C ASP A 506 -23.17 -79.61 -38.93
N GLU A 507 -22.78 -79.70 -40.19
CA GLU A 507 -21.88 -78.79 -40.87
C GLU A 507 -22.56 -77.48 -41.29
N TYR A 508 -23.78 -77.58 -41.80
CA TYR A 508 -24.64 -76.43 -42.06
C TYR A 508 -25.02 -75.73 -40.75
N ARG A 509 -25.33 -76.51 -39.69
CA ARG A 509 -25.57 -75.95 -38.35
C ARG A 509 -24.33 -75.20 -37.84
N ARG A 510 -23.13 -75.77 -37.99
CA ARG A 510 -21.86 -75.11 -37.64
C ARG A 510 -21.61 -73.84 -38.47
N GLN A 511 -21.92 -73.85 -39.76
CA GLN A 511 -21.79 -72.65 -40.61
C GLN A 511 -22.81 -71.56 -40.26
N LYS A 512 -24.04 -71.95 -39.90
CA LYS A 512 -25.07 -71.02 -39.42
C LYS A 512 -24.67 -70.43 -38.07
N GLU A 513 -24.21 -71.25 -37.13
CA GLU A 513 -23.66 -70.78 -35.85
C GLU A 513 -22.43 -69.88 -36.08
N ALA A 514 -21.55 -70.21 -37.03
CA ALA A 514 -20.42 -69.36 -37.39
C ALA A 514 -20.86 -68.02 -38.01
N ALA A 515 -21.91 -68.02 -38.83
CA ALA A 515 -22.50 -66.80 -39.40
C ALA A 515 -23.18 -65.94 -38.32
N ASP A 516 -23.92 -66.57 -37.39
CA ASP A 516 -24.54 -65.90 -36.24
C ASP A 516 -23.46 -65.32 -35.31
N ASN A 517 -22.36 -66.04 -35.08
CA ASN A 517 -21.20 -65.57 -34.32
C ASN A 517 -20.48 -64.41 -35.02
N LEU A 518 -20.32 -64.45 -36.35
CA LEU A 518 -19.75 -63.35 -37.13
C LEU A 518 -20.67 -62.13 -37.09
N GLN A 519 -21.99 -62.32 -37.16
CA GLN A 519 -22.96 -61.24 -37.03
C GLN A 519 -22.91 -60.62 -35.63
N ALA A 520 -22.79 -61.42 -34.59
CA ALA A 520 -22.57 -60.95 -33.23
C ALA A 520 -21.26 -60.15 -33.11
N ALA A 521 -20.16 -60.63 -33.70
CA ALA A 521 -18.88 -59.93 -33.71
C ALA A 521 -18.94 -58.59 -34.48
N VAL A 522 -19.71 -58.51 -35.57
CA VAL A 522 -19.93 -57.26 -36.31
C VAL A 522 -20.76 -56.26 -35.50
N ILE A 523 -21.77 -56.74 -34.76
CA ILE A 523 -22.56 -55.89 -33.84
C ILE A 523 -21.66 -55.35 -32.72
N GLU A 524 -20.81 -56.21 -32.13
CA GLU A 524 -19.87 -55.80 -31.10
C GLU A 524 -18.85 -54.78 -31.62
N GLN A 525 -18.33 -54.96 -32.83
CA GLN A 525 -17.42 -53.99 -33.45
C GLN A 525 -18.11 -52.65 -33.75
N LYS A 526 -19.37 -52.67 -34.21
CA LYS A 526 -20.15 -51.45 -34.41
C LYS A 526 -20.36 -50.70 -33.10
N ALA A 527 -20.70 -51.40 -32.03
CA ALA A 527 -20.83 -50.80 -30.70
C ALA A 527 -19.50 -50.14 -30.27
N LYS A 528 -18.37 -50.82 -30.44
CA LYS A 528 -17.04 -50.25 -30.14
C LYS A 528 -16.72 -49.03 -31.00
N THR A 529 -17.10 -49.03 -32.29
CA THR A 529 -16.89 -47.85 -33.14
C THR A 529 -17.78 -46.69 -32.71
N ASP A 530 -19.02 -46.93 -32.29
CA ASP A 530 -19.92 -45.88 -31.82
C ASP A 530 -19.42 -45.29 -30.48
N GLU A 531 -18.93 -46.14 -29.57
CA GLU A 531 -18.24 -45.71 -28.34
C GLU A 531 -17.02 -44.83 -28.65
N MET A 532 -16.19 -45.24 -29.62
CA MET A 532 -15.02 -44.47 -30.04
C MET A 532 -15.41 -43.12 -30.66
N HIS A 533 -16.46 -43.06 -31.49
CA HIS A 533 -16.96 -41.80 -32.05
C HIS A 533 -17.49 -40.85 -30.98
N GLN A 534 -18.16 -41.40 -29.96
CA GLN A 534 -18.65 -40.59 -28.85
C GLN A 534 -17.49 -40.00 -28.05
N LEU A 535 -16.46 -40.81 -27.75
CA LEU A 535 -15.25 -40.34 -27.09
C LEU A 535 -14.52 -39.25 -27.89
N LEU A 536 -14.50 -39.37 -29.23
CA LEU A 536 -13.86 -38.39 -30.11
C LEU A 536 -14.62 -37.05 -30.10
N LYS A 537 -15.96 -37.08 -30.10
CA LYS A 537 -16.80 -35.87 -29.94
C LYS A 537 -16.59 -35.20 -28.59
N ASP A 538 -16.51 -36.00 -27.53
CA ASP A 538 -16.27 -35.49 -26.18
C ASP A 538 -14.87 -34.83 -26.10
N TYR A 539 -13.88 -35.40 -26.78
CA TYR A 539 -12.53 -34.82 -26.89
C TYR A 539 -12.50 -33.53 -27.74
N GLU A 540 -13.20 -33.50 -28.88
CA GLU A 540 -13.34 -32.28 -29.70
C GLU A 540 -13.98 -31.14 -28.88
N LEU A 541 -15.04 -31.45 -28.11
CA LEU A 541 -15.67 -30.49 -27.22
C LEU A 541 -14.69 -29.98 -26.15
N GLN A 542 -13.92 -30.87 -25.52
CA GLN A 542 -12.87 -30.47 -24.57
C GLN A 542 -11.81 -29.58 -25.22
N CYS A 543 -11.40 -29.85 -26.45
CA CYS A 543 -10.46 -29.01 -27.19
C CYS A 543 -11.02 -27.60 -27.44
N THR A 544 -12.29 -27.48 -27.85
CA THR A 544 -12.93 -26.17 -28.05
C THR A 544 -13.04 -25.37 -26.75
N GLN A 545 -13.40 -26.03 -25.64
CA GLN A 545 -13.45 -25.38 -24.32
C GLN A 545 -12.05 -24.91 -23.88
N ALA A 546 -11.01 -25.71 -24.11
CA ALA A 546 -9.65 -25.33 -23.79
C ALA A 546 -9.15 -24.15 -24.66
N THR A 547 -9.55 -24.07 -25.93
CA THR A 547 -9.20 -22.93 -26.79
C THR A 547 -9.88 -21.64 -26.33
N ASP A 548 -11.15 -21.72 -25.92
CA ASP A 548 -11.90 -20.55 -25.44
C ASP A 548 -11.30 -20.03 -24.13
N GLN A 549 -10.98 -20.93 -23.20
CA GLN A 549 -10.28 -20.59 -21.95
C GLN A 549 -8.91 -19.94 -22.22
N LEU A 550 -8.16 -20.44 -23.21
CA LEU A 550 -6.89 -19.84 -23.60
C LEU A 550 -7.05 -18.44 -24.20
N SER A 551 -8.11 -18.17 -24.96
CA SER A 551 -8.39 -16.81 -25.45
C SER A 551 -8.75 -15.86 -24.31
N GLU A 552 -9.63 -16.27 -23.39
CA GLU A 552 -10.02 -15.45 -22.24
C GLU A 552 -8.81 -15.12 -21.35
N LEU A 553 -7.95 -16.11 -21.08
CA LEU A 553 -6.72 -15.89 -20.29
C LEU A 553 -5.74 -14.95 -20.99
N LYS A 554 -5.62 -15.01 -22.32
CA LYS A 554 -4.78 -14.10 -23.09
C LYS A 554 -5.28 -12.67 -23.04
N GLU A 555 -6.59 -12.46 -23.18
CA GLU A 555 -7.20 -11.14 -23.07
C GLU A 555 -7.03 -10.56 -21.66
N ALA A 556 -7.28 -11.36 -20.61
CA ALA A 556 -7.07 -10.94 -19.23
C ALA A 556 -5.61 -10.55 -18.94
N LEU A 557 -4.64 -11.30 -19.50
CA LEU A 557 -3.22 -10.97 -19.38
C LEU A 557 -2.86 -9.68 -20.12
N ALA A 558 -3.42 -9.45 -21.32
CA ALA A 558 -3.21 -8.22 -22.07
C ALA A 558 -3.74 -6.99 -21.30
N VAL A 559 -4.92 -7.09 -20.69
CA VAL A 559 -5.50 -6.02 -19.86
C VAL A 559 -4.61 -5.73 -18.64
N LYS A 560 -4.18 -6.77 -17.90
CA LYS A 560 -3.27 -6.58 -16.76
C LYS A 560 -1.92 -5.97 -17.16
N LYS A 561 -1.39 -6.33 -18.33
CA LYS A 561 -0.14 -5.75 -18.84
C LYS A 561 -0.29 -4.27 -19.16
N GLU A 562 -1.43 -3.88 -19.71
CA GLU A 562 -1.70 -2.46 -19.99
C GLU A 562 -1.90 -1.67 -18.69
N GLU A 563 -2.64 -2.21 -17.72
CA GLU A 563 -2.82 -1.60 -16.40
C GLU A 563 -1.49 -1.40 -15.66
N THR A 564 -0.62 -2.42 -15.67
CA THR A 564 0.72 -2.33 -15.05
C THR A 564 1.61 -1.30 -15.75
N ASN A 565 1.57 -1.21 -17.08
CA ASN A 565 2.29 -0.17 -17.82
C ASN A 565 1.79 1.25 -17.50
N GLN A 566 0.48 1.43 -17.35
CA GLN A 566 -0.10 2.72 -16.97
C GLN A 566 0.31 3.13 -15.56
N ASN A 567 0.29 2.18 -14.61
CA ASN A 567 0.75 2.42 -13.25
C ASN A 567 2.25 2.76 -13.21
N LEU A 568 3.09 2.08 -13.99
CA LEU A 568 4.52 2.40 -14.09
C LEU A 568 4.75 3.82 -14.61
N ARG A 569 4.05 4.23 -15.67
CA ARG A 569 4.15 5.60 -16.21
C ARG A 569 3.70 6.66 -15.20
N ALA A 570 2.66 6.38 -14.40
CA ALA A 570 2.22 7.27 -13.34
C ALA A 570 3.30 7.42 -12.26
N ILE A 571 3.88 6.31 -11.78
CA ILE A 571 4.96 6.33 -10.79
C ILE A 571 6.20 7.05 -11.34
N GLU A 572 6.56 6.85 -12.61
CA GLU A 572 7.67 7.57 -13.26
C GLU A 572 7.43 9.09 -13.26
N SER A 573 6.19 9.52 -13.54
CA SER A 573 5.85 10.96 -13.51
C SER A 573 5.92 11.55 -12.09
N GLU A 574 5.42 10.84 -11.08
CA GLU A 574 5.51 11.25 -9.67
C GLU A 574 6.96 11.31 -9.18
N LEU A 575 7.80 10.35 -9.61
CA LEU A 575 9.22 10.34 -9.30
C LEU A 575 9.93 11.55 -9.93
N MET A 576 9.56 11.92 -11.15
CA MET A 576 10.12 13.10 -11.81
C MET A 576 9.75 14.39 -11.08
N ASP A 577 8.49 14.53 -10.68
CA ASP A 577 8.01 15.70 -9.93
C ASP A 577 8.69 15.83 -8.57
N THR A 578 8.84 14.73 -7.84
CA THR A 578 9.55 14.72 -6.55
C THR A 578 11.03 15.05 -6.69
N LEU A 579 11.68 14.59 -7.76
CA LEU A 579 13.08 14.92 -8.05
C LEU A 579 13.24 16.42 -8.36
N ILE A 580 12.32 17.00 -9.13
CA ILE A 580 12.30 18.46 -9.40
C ILE A 580 12.13 19.24 -8.11
N GLN A 581 11.20 18.84 -7.23
CA GLN A 581 10.98 19.48 -5.93
C GLN A 581 12.21 19.38 -5.02
N LEU A 582 12.87 18.21 -4.98
CA LEU A 582 14.09 18.01 -4.21
C LEU A 582 15.22 18.94 -4.70
N LYS A 583 15.38 19.07 -6.02
CA LYS A 583 16.39 19.97 -6.62
C LYS A 583 16.09 21.44 -6.30
N ALA A 584 14.83 21.85 -6.34
CA ALA A 584 14.43 23.18 -5.91
C ALA A 584 14.75 23.41 -4.42
N ALA A 585 14.42 22.45 -3.54
CA ALA A 585 14.70 22.54 -2.12
C ALA A 585 16.22 22.60 -1.81
N GLU A 586 17.05 21.83 -2.52
CA GLU A 586 18.51 21.91 -2.43
C GLU A 586 19.03 23.30 -2.80
N ALA A 587 18.49 23.91 -3.86
CA ALA A 587 18.84 25.27 -4.25
C ALA A 587 18.45 26.29 -3.18
N TYR A 588 17.24 26.21 -2.62
CA TYR A 588 16.81 27.08 -1.52
C TYR A 588 17.69 26.94 -0.27
N ALA A 589 18.02 25.69 0.12
CA ALA A 589 18.91 25.44 1.25
C ALA A 589 20.29 26.07 1.02
N GLN A 590 20.81 26.00 -0.21
CA GLN A 590 22.09 26.61 -0.55
C GLN A 590 22.05 28.15 -0.47
N VAL A 591 20.96 28.78 -0.90
CA VAL A 591 20.77 30.23 -0.77
C VAL A 591 20.70 30.65 0.70
N ILE A 592 19.96 29.92 1.54
CA ILE A 592 19.86 30.19 2.98
C ILE A 592 21.23 30.04 3.65
N LEU A 593 22.01 29.03 3.28
CA LEU A 593 23.38 28.86 3.79
C LEU A 593 24.26 30.05 3.41
N GLN A 594 24.20 30.53 2.16
CA GLN A 594 24.95 31.71 1.72
C GLN A 594 24.53 32.98 2.45
N LEU A 595 23.24 33.16 2.71
CA LEU A 595 22.74 34.30 3.48
C LEU A 595 23.25 34.24 4.92
N ASN A 596 23.17 33.08 5.55
CA ASN A 596 23.68 32.87 6.90
C ASN A 596 25.20 33.10 7.00
N THR A 597 25.98 32.69 6.00
CA THR A 597 27.43 32.96 5.98
C THR A 597 27.70 34.46 5.85
N LYS A 598 27.00 35.17 4.95
CA LYS A 598 27.13 36.63 4.80
C LYS A 598 26.76 37.37 6.09
N GLN A 599 25.62 37.03 6.68
CA GLN A 599 25.19 37.62 7.97
C GLN A 599 26.19 37.35 9.08
N LYS A 600 26.78 36.13 9.12
CA LYS A 600 27.83 35.80 10.09
C LYS A 600 29.08 36.65 9.88
N GLU A 601 29.52 36.85 8.64
CA GLU A 601 30.65 37.72 8.30
C GLU A 601 30.37 39.18 8.70
N GLU A 602 29.21 39.73 8.35
CA GLU A 602 28.78 41.07 8.75
C GLU A 602 28.78 41.22 10.28
N LEU A 603 28.16 40.29 11.00
CA LEU A 603 28.15 40.28 12.46
C LEU A 603 29.57 40.24 13.03
N THR A 604 30.47 39.43 12.47
CA THR A 604 31.86 39.42 12.92
C THR A 604 32.56 40.76 12.67
N ALA A 605 32.34 41.40 11.53
CA ALA A 605 32.89 42.72 11.22
C ALA A 605 32.34 43.81 12.15
N PHE A 606 31.03 43.80 12.44
CA PHE A 606 30.42 44.72 13.41
C PHE A 606 30.98 44.51 14.82
N ARG A 607 31.16 43.26 15.25
CA ARG A 607 31.78 42.94 16.55
C ARG A 607 33.23 43.41 16.62
N GLN A 608 34.01 43.25 15.55
CA GLN A 608 35.37 43.78 15.46
C GLN A 608 35.40 45.31 15.56
N LYS A 609 34.51 46.01 14.85
CA LYS A 609 34.40 47.48 14.92
C LYS A 609 34.08 47.94 16.34
N ARG A 610 33.10 47.30 16.99
CA ARG A 610 32.75 47.57 18.40
C ARG A 610 33.95 47.38 19.33
N ILE A 611 34.68 46.27 19.20
CA ILE A 611 35.88 45.99 20.00
C ILE A 611 36.94 47.09 19.83
N LYS A 612 37.22 47.49 18.58
CA LYS A 612 38.19 48.56 18.29
C LYS A 612 37.77 49.90 18.90
N ALA A 613 36.48 50.25 18.79
CA ALA A 613 35.96 51.50 19.34
C ALA A 613 35.99 51.53 20.88
N LEU A 614 35.71 50.40 21.54
CA LEU A 614 35.87 50.26 23.00
C LEU A 614 37.33 50.39 23.43
N ALA A 615 38.26 49.71 22.75
CA ALA A 615 39.69 49.79 23.03
C ALA A 615 40.23 51.23 22.90
N GLN A 616 39.78 51.98 21.90
CA GLN A 616 40.15 53.40 21.73
C GLN A 616 39.58 54.30 22.84
N ARG A 617 38.35 54.04 23.30
CA ARG A 617 37.74 54.78 24.42
C ARG A 617 38.51 54.55 25.71
N GLU A 618 38.85 53.31 26.01
CA GLU A 618 39.70 52.96 27.15
C GLU A 618 41.07 53.66 27.08
N ALA A 619 41.69 53.73 25.90
CA ALA A 619 42.96 54.43 25.70
C ALA A 619 42.88 55.96 25.88
N SER A 620 41.74 56.57 25.51
CA SER A 620 41.57 58.04 25.59
C SER A 620 41.27 58.57 27.00
N GLY A 621 40.74 57.73 27.91
CA GLY A 621 40.53 58.07 29.32
C GLY A 621 39.51 59.17 29.64
N CYS A 622 38.87 59.80 28.64
CA CYS A 622 38.00 60.97 28.81
C CYS A 622 36.53 60.64 29.13
N LEU A 623 36.09 59.38 29.04
CA LEU A 623 34.71 58.96 29.29
C LEU A 623 34.66 57.73 30.22
N PRO A 624 33.68 57.64 31.14
CA PRO A 624 33.53 56.48 32.01
C PRO A 624 33.16 55.24 31.20
N SER A 625 34.07 54.25 31.16
CA SER A 625 33.83 52.95 30.53
C SER A 625 33.04 52.06 31.50
N SER A 626 31.76 51.86 31.21
CA SER A 626 30.95 50.88 31.94
C SER A 626 31.28 49.48 31.44
N ALA A 627 31.96 48.71 32.29
CA ALA A 627 32.30 47.29 32.19
C ALA A 627 33.73 46.94 31.70
N SER A 628 34.58 46.61 32.67
CA SER A 628 35.79 45.80 32.49
C SER A 628 35.40 44.37 32.09
N SER A 629 35.27 44.10 30.80
CA SER A 629 35.37 42.74 30.27
C SER A 629 36.66 42.67 29.45
N LYS A 630 37.58 41.80 29.86
CA LYS A 630 38.85 41.58 29.16
C LYS A 630 38.55 41.24 27.70
N ILE A 631 38.81 42.18 26.80
CA ILE A 631 38.64 42.00 25.36
C ILE A 631 39.71 41.00 24.92
N THR A 632 39.31 39.75 24.76
CA THR A 632 40.17 38.68 24.20
C THR A 632 40.05 38.70 22.68
N GLU A 633 41.10 38.34 21.94
CA GLU A 633 41.12 38.32 20.46
C GLU A 633 40.00 37.44 19.84
N SER A 634 39.43 36.50 20.60
CA SER A 634 38.32 35.63 20.21
C SER A 634 36.91 36.23 20.42
N ALA A 635 36.80 37.44 20.97
CA ALA A 635 35.52 38.08 21.30
C ALA A 635 34.65 38.41 20.07
N GLN A 636 35.26 38.54 18.88
CA GLN A 636 34.56 38.78 17.61
C GLN A 636 33.65 37.61 17.17
N HIS A 637 33.91 36.39 17.65
CA HIS A 637 33.15 35.19 17.28
C HIS A 637 32.08 34.80 18.31
N HIS A 638 32.04 35.44 19.47
CA HIS A 638 31.12 35.09 20.55
C HIS A 638 29.79 35.88 20.47
N PRO A 639 28.64 35.25 20.73
CA PRO A 639 27.36 35.94 20.84
C PRO A 639 27.38 36.94 22.00
N ILE A 640 26.77 38.11 21.80
CA ILE A 640 26.69 39.16 22.81
C ILE A 640 25.27 39.19 23.37
N SER A 641 25.13 39.32 24.68
CA SER A 641 23.82 39.39 25.31
C SER A 641 23.12 40.71 24.94
N PRO A 642 21.82 40.70 24.57
CA PRO A 642 21.06 41.93 24.33
C PRO A 642 21.08 42.90 25.51
N ALA A 643 21.21 42.41 26.74
CA ALA A 643 21.31 43.22 27.94
C ALA A 643 22.65 43.97 28.09
N GLU A 644 23.71 43.51 27.41
CA GLU A 644 24.99 44.21 27.35
C GLU A 644 24.96 45.32 26.30
N ILE A 645 24.30 45.08 25.15
CA ILE A 645 24.11 46.07 24.09
C ILE A 645 23.34 47.29 24.60
N THR A 646 22.30 47.08 25.42
CA THR A 646 21.49 48.19 25.98
C THR A 646 22.21 49.01 27.05
N ARG A 647 23.25 48.46 27.67
CA ARG A 647 24.08 49.17 28.65
C ARG A 647 25.20 49.97 28.00
N GLU A 648 25.42 49.76 26.70
CA GLU A 648 26.43 50.45 25.93
C GLU A 648 25.86 51.63 25.14
N PRO A 649 26.67 52.67 24.91
CA PRO A 649 26.25 53.81 24.11
C PRO A 649 26.03 53.38 22.65
N LEU A 650 24.84 53.68 22.11
CA LEU A 650 24.32 53.17 20.83
C LEU A 650 25.19 53.48 19.58
N TYR A 651 26.16 54.39 19.66
CA TYR A 651 27.07 54.70 18.56
C TYR A 651 28.49 54.98 19.12
N ALA A 652 29.46 54.17 18.68
CA ALA A 652 30.89 54.39 18.92
C ALA A 652 31.59 54.43 17.56
N VAL A 653 31.40 55.54 16.87
CA VAL A 653 32.08 55.86 15.61
C VAL A 653 33.32 56.67 15.96
N THR A 654 34.45 56.36 15.32
CA THR A 654 35.68 57.12 15.52
C THR A 654 35.55 58.52 14.90
N LEU A 655 36.32 59.51 15.37
CA LEU A 655 36.29 60.86 14.79
C LEU A 655 36.68 60.87 13.30
N GLU A 656 37.49 59.91 12.87
CA GLU A 656 37.87 59.68 11.47
C GLU A 656 36.67 59.15 10.67
N GLU A 657 36.00 58.10 11.13
CA GLU A 657 34.80 57.57 10.48
C GLU A 657 33.63 58.57 10.43
N TYR A 658 33.51 59.46 11.41
CA TYR A 658 32.51 60.54 11.38
C TYR A 658 32.85 61.58 10.30
N ARG A 659 34.13 61.95 10.17
CA ARG A 659 34.61 62.90 9.16
C ARG A 659 34.54 62.33 7.74
N ASP A 660 34.81 61.04 7.57
CA ASP A 660 34.68 60.35 6.28
C ASP A 660 33.20 60.25 5.84
N ARG A 661 32.27 60.14 6.80
CA ARG A 661 30.82 60.16 6.51
C ARG A 661 30.33 61.53 6.09
N ASP A 662 30.78 62.60 6.75
CA ASP A 662 30.46 63.97 6.34
C ASP A 662 31.09 64.32 4.97
N ALA A 663 32.26 63.76 4.64
CA ALA A 663 32.87 63.91 3.32
C ALA A 663 32.14 63.12 2.20
N ALA A 664 31.43 62.05 2.53
CA ALA A 664 30.63 61.25 1.59
C ALA A 664 29.20 61.81 1.36
N VAL A 665 28.77 62.78 2.17
CA VAL A 665 27.45 63.44 2.10
C VAL A 665 27.59 64.90 1.59
N GLY A 666 28.82 65.36 1.33
CA GLY A 666 29.15 66.69 0.78
C GLY A 666 29.25 66.72 -0.73
#